data_AF-A0A9E5KKG1-F1
#
_entry.id   AF-A0A9E5KKG1-F1
#
_cell.length_a   1.000
_cell.length_b   1.000
_cell.length_c   1.000
_cell.angle_alpha   90.00
_cell.angle_beta   90.00
_cell.angle_gamma   90.00
#
_symmetry.space_group_name_H-M   'P 1'
#
loop_
_entity.id
_entity.type
_entity.pdbx_description
1 polymer ?
#
loop_
_entity_poly.entity_id
_entity_poly.type
_entity_poly.pdbx_seq_one_letter_code
_entity_poly.pdbx_strand_id
1 'polypeptide(L)'
;HYPGYKVPTHKAAGMKPVQPGLYEAIVTERLKKALAESGLKHEFEKLDKADSPYLLAQYLNLLTLQTLESVDEDDARTKQLEVANAILSTLERFNSNLSGERVDSTKEFLRGILAVGQNKLPQSPSTPLNESALFTGSSQSPQLSNELLHEMKSADRVDIIVSFIKNSGFRILREGFDSLRNRNVKVRIITTTYMGASDPEAISALSSYPNVEVKVSYDTNSTRLHAKAYFFERLSGYSTAYVGSSNMSNPAMTEGLEWNLKATQQDLPNIIKAFEAEFSSYWNDERFQAYKPSDEPKLKKALIAGRSEQLPDQKLFLIDVSPRVYQERILEELNAERVIRNSYRNLIVAATGTGKTVISAFDYKKFCEQKGGKRPKLLFLAHREEILNQSIQTYRHVLKDASFGELMGGSNGDASSMDHLFCTIQTASSRTLWQTLGPKFYDFIVIDEAHHSAASTYEEILNGFSPEILLGMTATPERMDGESILPFFNNRIAAELRLPEALEEKLLCPFQYFCVSDPVSIADNSFWELGKYKTSALEKAYVTDSATSDQRLHAILSAVERYNLGNLSAVKGLGFCVSIKHAEFMAQAFNAKGIASESLTSQTSDDVRKAAIQKLRSGELKFIFTVDLFNEGVDIPEANQVLFLRPTDSLTVFLQQLGRGLRHAKGKECLVVLDFVAQMHKKYRVDRKFAALLPNNRYNIKKEIEAGFPHMAPGCSIQLEAQAMEQVIANIKAAYSNLKNYVIETLKTFEQDTGKELTFSNYIYTYDIDPSRLLDIKPWNQWKNEAKGIVAEPEPDQNALKQAAERVALSTGPYYLKALRGLPETGLNMVNNGDQTALMLHALLWQKPGEKLGMKTLSDSFLRLKTNPRALGDLVEIADFKLNQTKTIGNRPYPEVNLELHAHYSNDEIQAAFGRDVFNESGQKGIGVLHFPWCKAYALLVTLQKSDKDFSPSTMYKDFPIGRDKFHIDSQSNTSESSVTAQNCIHHKELGYSIHLFVRNTRSIGPATAPFQYMGKVNYLEHKGECPIGFTWQLEHPLP
;
A
#
# COMPACT_ATOMS: atom_id res chain seq x y z
N HIS A 1 23.99 -46.90 -23.10
CA HIS A 1 23.95 -46.14 -24.35
C HIS A 1 22.54 -45.63 -24.60
N TYR A 2 22.29 -44.34 -24.38
CA TYR A 2 21.11 -43.63 -24.90
C TYR A 2 21.60 -42.79 -26.09
N PRO A 3 21.12 -43.03 -27.32
CA PRO A 3 21.51 -42.24 -28.49
C PRO A 3 20.57 -41.04 -28.63
N GLY A 4 21.12 -39.86 -28.90
CA GLY A 4 20.35 -38.76 -29.50
C GLY A 4 20.20 -37.44 -28.72
N TYR A 5 21.01 -37.15 -27.71
CA TYR A 5 21.12 -35.79 -27.17
C TYR A 5 22.44 -35.16 -27.64
N LYS A 6 22.36 -34.21 -28.58
CA LYS A 6 23.44 -33.23 -28.77
C LYS A 6 23.33 -32.25 -27.60
N VAL A 7 24.17 -32.42 -26.59
CA VAL A 7 24.46 -31.35 -25.62
C VAL A 7 24.85 -30.12 -26.45
N PRO A 8 24.16 -28.97 -26.31
CA PRO A 8 24.61 -27.76 -26.98
C PRO A 8 26.05 -27.50 -26.50
N THR A 9 26.98 -27.53 -27.43
CA THR A 9 28.37 -27.15 -27.16
C THR A 9 28.34 -25.73 -26.63
N HIS A 10 28.52 -25.56 -25.31
CA HIS A 10 28.83 -24.28 -24.71
C HIS A 10 30.05 -23.72 -25.44
N LYS A 11 29.85 -22.77 -26.36
CA LYS A 11 30.94 -21.87 -26.77
C LYS A 11 31.41 -21.23 -25.47
N ALA A 12 32.69 -21.44 -25.14
CA ALA A 12 33.32 -21.04 -23.90
C ALA A 12 32.90 -19.61 -23.51
N ALA A 13 32.12 -19.50 -22.43
CA ALA A 13 31.87 -18.23 -21.78
C ALA A 13 33.22 -17.65 -21.36
N GLY A 14 33.55 -16.45 -21.85
CA GLY A 14 34.75 -15.73 -21.44
C GLY A 14 34.74 -15.60 -19.92
N MET A 15 35.72 -16.21 -19.27
CA MET A 15 35.81 -16.20 -17.81
C MET A 15 36.23 -14.81 -17.36
N LYS A 16 35.58 -14.27 -16.32
CA LYS A 16 36.05 -13.03 -15.71
C LYS A 16 37.53 -13.16 -15.30
N PRO A 17 38.36 -12.15 -15.56
CA PRO A 17 39.75 -12.18 -15.12
C PRO A 17 39.78 -12.32 -13.59
N VAL A 18 40.51 -13.34 -13.10
CA VAL A 18 40.70 -13.57 -11.67
C VAL A 18 41.28 -12.31 -11.05
N GLN A 19 40.69 -11.83 -9.95
CA GLN A 19 41.10 -10.61 -9.27
C GLN A 19 41.87 -10.95 -7.98
N PRO A 20 42.75 -10.08 -7.48
CA PRO A 20 43.32 -10.24 -6.15
C PRO A 20 42.22 -10.15 -5.07
N GLY A 21 42.18 -11.11 -4.13
CA GLY A 21 41.18 -11.14 -3.05
C GLY A 21 41.18 -12.45 -2.26
N LEU A 22 40.27 -12.57 -1.28
CA LEU A 22 40.01 -13.81 -0.56
C LEU A 22 39.05 -14.69 -1.37
N TYR A 23 39.38 -15.99 -1.47
CA TYR A 23 38.59 -16.99 -2.19
C TYR A 23 38.35 -18.21 -1.31
N GLU A 24 37.10 -18.58 -1.11
CA GLU A 24 36.68 -19.87 -0.53
C GLU A 24 35.97 -20.68 -1.63
N ALA A 25 36.74 -21.19 -2.59
CA ALA A 25 36.20 -21.84 -3.78
C ALA A 25 36.88 -23.19 -4.06
N ILE A 26 36.09 -24.15 -4.54
CA ILE A 26 36.62 -25.42 -5.04
C ILE A 26 37.40 -25.15 -6.33
N VAL A 27 38.64 -25.65 -6.38
CA VAL A 27 39.49 -25.53 -7.57
C VAL A 27 38.96 -26.45 -8.66
N THR A 28 38.15 -25.89 -9.56
CA THR A 28 37.65 -26.57 -10.77
C THR A 28 38.69 -26.55 -11.89
N GLU A 29 38.53 -27.40 -12.91
CA GLU A 29 39.38 -27.33 -14.12
C GLU A 29 39.33 -25.94 -14.79
N ARG A 30 38.14 -25.33 -14.81
CA ARG A 30 37.91 -23.99 -15.34
C ARG A 30 38.67 -22.93 -14.52
N LEU A 31 38.56 -22.94 -13.19
CA LEU A 31 39.27 -22.01 -12.31
C LEU A 31 40.79 -22.22 -12.36
N LYS A 32 41.25 -23.47 -12.42
CA LYS A 32 42.67 -23.81 -12.54
C LYS A 32 43.28 -23.22 -13.81
N LYS A 33 42.55 -23.27 -14.93
CA LYS A 33 42.96 -22.66 -16.20
C LYS A 33 43.06 -21.14 -16.08
N ALA A 34 42.04 -20.48 -15.52
CA ALA A 34 42.06 -19.03 -15.37
C ALA A 34 43.13 -18.52 -14.37
N LEU A 35 43.41 -19.27 -13.30
CA LEU A 35 44.51 -18.96 -12.38
C LEU A 35 45.86 -19.02 -13.09
N ALA A 36 46.08 -20.03 -13.95
CA ALA A 36 47.30 -20.15 -14.74
C ALA A 36 47.47 -19.01 -15.76
N GLU A 37 46.38 -18.54 -16.34
CA GLU A 37 46.37 -17.44 -17.32
C GLU A 37 46.46 -16.05 -16.66
N SER A 38 46.18 -15.93 -15.35
CA SER A 38 46.10 -14.64 -14.64
C SER A 38 47.45 -13.99 -14.31
N GLY A 39 48.53 -14.78 -14.18
CA GLY A 39 49.83 -14.29 -13.69
C GLY A 39 49.84 -13.84 -12.22
N LEU A 40 48.75 -14.06 -11.46
CA LEU A 40 48.63 -13.71 -10.05
C LEU A 40 49.25 -14.78 -9.15
N LYS A 41 49.65 -14.41 -7.93
CA LYS A 41 50.05 -15.39 -6.89
C LYS A 41 48.82 -15.98 -6.22
N HIS A 42 48.86 -17.27 -5.92
CA HIS A 42 47.76 -18.01 -5.33
C HIS A 42 48.24 -18.84 -4.12
N GLU A 43 47.38 -18.93 -3.11
CA GLU A 43 47.56 -19.78 -1.94
C GLU A 43 46.46 -20.86 -1.96
N PHE A 44 46.84 -22.11 -1.70
CA PHE A 44 45.92 -23.25 -1.70
C PHE A 44 45.94 -23.94 -0.35
N GLU A 45 44.76 -24.20 0.20
CA GLU A 45 44.58 -25.07 1.35
C GLU A 45 44.03 -26.43 0.92
N LYS A 46 44.37 -27.50 1.65
CA LYS A 46 43.79 -28.81 1.39
C LYS A 46 42.35 -28.82 1.92
N LEU A 47 41.44 -29.39 1.14
CA LEU A 47 40.07 -29.66 1.59
C LEU A 47 40.11 -30.57 2.83
N ASP A 48 39.65 -30.05 3.96
CA ASP A 48 39.56 -30.81 5.19
C ASP A 48 38.52 -31.95 5.06
N LYS A 49 38.78 -33.06 5.73
CA LYS A 49 37.91 -34.25 5.64
C LYS A 49 36.53 -33.99 6.23
N ALA A 50 36.41 -33.17 7.27
CA ALA A 50 35.13 -32.86 7.91
C ALA A 50 34.27 -31.91 7.05
N ASP A 51 34.90 -30.92 6.40
CA ASP A 51 34.17 -29.90 5.63
C ASP A 51 33.96 -30.28 4.15
N SER A 52 34.77 -31.19 3.60
CA SER A 52 34.72 -31.57 2.18
C SER A 52 33.34 -32.01 1.66
N PRO A 53 32.51 -32.79 2.39
CA PRO A 53 31.19 -33.19 1.88
C PRO A 53 30.26 -31.99 1.70
N TYR A 54 30.32 -31.02 2.62
CA TYR A 54 29.47 -29.83 2.60
C TYR A 54 29.84 -28.91 1.42
N LEU A 55 31.13 -28.61 1.27
CA LEU A 55 31.62 -27.75 0.18
C LEU A 55 31.30 -28.35 -1.20
N LEU A 56 31.54 -29.66 -1.39
CA LEU A 56 31.22 -30.34 -2.65
C LEU A 56 29.71 -30.37 -2.93
N ALA A 57 28.88 -30.58 -1.91
CA ALA A 57 27.43 -30.55 -2.06
C ALA A 57 26.92 -29.15 -2.43
N GLN A 58 27.45 -28.08 -1.82
CA GLN A 58 27.12 -26.70 -2.20
C GLN A 58 27.45 -26.41 -3.67
N TYR A 59 28.62 -26.82 -4.13
CA TYR A 59 29.02 -26.65 -5.54
C TYR A 59 28.10 -27.40 -6.50
N LEU A 60 27.77 -28.66 -6.20
CA LEU A 60 26.82 -29.43 -7.00
C LEU A 60 25.42 -28.83 -6.99
N ASN A 61 24.96 -28.29 -5.86
CA ASN A 61 23.66 -27.63 -5.75
C ASN A 61 23.56 -26.42 -6.68
N LEU A 62 24.61 -25.57 -6.71
CA LEU A 62 24.67 -24.42 -7.60
C LEU A 62 24.53 -24.81 -9.09
N LEU A 63 25.29 -25.82 -9.53
CA LEU A 63 25.21 -26.32 -10.91
C LEU A 63 23.86 -26.98 -11.21
N THR A 64 23.30 -27.71 -10.26
CA THR A 64 21.97 -28.33 -10.40
C THR A 64 20.91 -27.28 -10.59
N LEU A 65 20.90 -26.24 -9.76
CA LEU A 65 19.95 -25.13 -9.86
C LEU A 65 20.09 -24.39 -11.20
N GLN A 66 21.31 -24.03 -11.60
CA GLN A 66 21.58 -23.40 -12.90
C GLN A 66 21.04 -24.25 -14.07
N THR A 67 21.25 -25.56 -14.00
CA THR A 67 20.75 -26.48 -15.03
C THR A 67 19.23 -26.48 -15.07
N LEU A 68 18.56 -26.56 -13.92
CA LEU A 68 17.09 -26.55 -13.83
C LEU A 68 16.48 -25.21 -14.27
N GLU A 69 17.12 -24.08 -13.97
CA GLU A 69 16.71 -22.75 -14.43
C GLU A 69 16.91 -22.55 -15.94
N SER A 70 17.89 -23.23 -16.54
CA SER A 70 18.21 -23.11 -17.97
C SER A 70 17.23 -23.83 -18.92
N VAL A 71 16.33 -24.64 -18.37
CA VAL A 71 15.33 -25.38 -19.16
C VAL A 71 14.20 -24.43 -19.59
N ASP A 72 14.32 -23.87 -20.80
CA ASP A 72 13.36 -22.92 -21.37
C ASP A 72 12.59 -23.54 -22.56
N GLU A 73 11.54 -24.32 -22.26
CA GLU A 73 10.66 -24.95 -23.25
C GLU A 73 9.20 -24.99 -22.76
N ASP A 74 8.25 -25.18 -23.68
CA ASP A 74 6.80 -25.28 -23.40
C ASP A 74 6.45 -26.37 -22.35
N ASP A 75 7.34 -27.36 -22.14
CA ASP A 75 7.22 -28.43 -21.12
C ASP A 75 8.39 -28.45 -20.11
N ALA A 76 8.93 -27.27 -19.76
CA ALA A 76 10.08 -27.13 -18.88
C ALA A 76 9.97 -27.94 -17.56
N ARG A 77 8.78 -28.01 -16.97
CA ARG A 77 8.56 -28.72 -15.69
C ARG A 77 8.76 -30.22 -15.80
N THR A 78 8.32 -30.85 -16.88
CA THR A 78 8.49 -32.30 -17.07
C THR A 78 9.96 -32.63 -17.25
N LYS A 79 10.69 -31.82 -18.04
CA LYS A 79 12.14 -31.97 -18.21
C LYS A 79 12.92 -31.71 -16.92
N GLN A 80 12.51 -30.73 -16.11
CA GLN A 80 13.11 -30.48 -14.80
C GLN A 80 12.98 -31.72 -13.89
N LEU A 81 11.84 -32.41 -13.91
CA LEU A 81 11.64 -33.66 -13.16
C LEU A 81 12.52 -34.79 -13.69
N GLU A 82 12.69 -34.92 -15.01
CA GLU A 82 13.60 -35.90 -15.61
C GLU A 82 15.04 -35.69 -15.16
N VAL A 83 15.51 -34.43 -15.16
CA VAL A 83 16.85 -34.07 -14.68
C VAL A 83 17.00 -34.42 -13.20
N ALA A 84 16.04 -34.04 -12.35
CA ALA A 84 16.08 -34.34 -10.91
C ALA A 84 16.13 -35.86 -10.64
N ASN A 85 15.27 -36.64 -11.29
CA ASN A 85 15.23 -38.09 -11.12
C ASN A 85 16.47 -38.80 -11.70
N ALA A 86 17.10 -38.24 -12.74
CA ALA A 86 18.38 -38.75 -13.25
C ALA A 86 19.53 -38.53 -12.26
N ILE A 87 19.58 -37.38 -11.59
CA ILE A 87 20.54 -37.09 -10.51
C ILE A 87 20.32 -38.07 -9.34
N LEU A 88 19.08 -38.23 -8.88
CA LEU A 88 18.73 -39.16 -7.79
C LEU A 88 19.12 -40.60 -8.13
N SER A 89 18.85 -41.06 -9.35
CA SER A 89 19.23 -42.40 -9.83
C SER A 89 20.75 -42.62 -9.85
N THR A 90 21.53 -41.55 -9.93
CA THR A 90 22.99 -41.60 -9.84
C THR A 90 23.44 -41.68 -8.38
N LEU A 91 22.84 -40.87 -7.49
CA LEU A 91 23.12 -40.89 -6.06
C LEU A 91 22.75 -42.23 -5.41
N GLU A 92 21.64 -42.84 -5.81
CA GLU A 92 21.16 -44.15 -5.35
C GLU A 92 22.20 -45.27 -5.55
N ARG A 93 23.08 -45.15 -6.56
CA ARG A 93 24.17 -46.12 -6.81
C ARG A 93 25.25 -46.10 -5.73
N PHE A 94 25.38 -44.97 -5.03
CA PHE A 94 26.39 -44.77 -3.98
C PHE A 94 25.78 -44.81 -2.57
N ASN A 95 24.47 -44.60 -2.44
CA ASN A 95 23.73 -44.69 -1.18
C ASN A 95 22.39 -45.40 -1.38
N SER A 96 22.35 -46.68 -1.02
CA SER A 96 21.15 -47.53 -1.14
C SER A 96 19.97 -47.10 -0.27
N ASN A 97 20.20 -46.25 0.75
CA ASN A 97 19.13 -45.75 1.61
C ASN A 97 18.25 -44.69 0.92
N LEU A 98 18.60 -44.26 -0.30
CA LEU A 98 17.79 -43.34 -1.11
C LEU A 98 16.71 -44.07 -1.94
N SER A 99 16.56 -45.38 -1.77
CA SER A 99 15.51 -46.18 -2.43
C SER A 99 14.13 -45.67 -2.02
N GLY A 100 13.41 -45.08 -2.98
CA GLY A 100 12.06 -44.52 -2.76
C GLY A 100 11.98 -42.99 -2.79
N GLU A 101 13.12 -42.29 -2.84
CA GLU A 101 13.19 -40.82 -2.87
C GLU A 101 12.94 -40.19 -4.25
N ARG A 102 12.55 -40.99 -5.25
CA ARG A 102 12.26 -40.49 -6.61
C ARG A 102 11.04 -39.59 -6.58
N VAL A 103 11.15 -38.44 -7.26
CA VAL A 103 10.06 -37.48 -7.36
C VAL A 103 8.98 -38.06 -8.25
N ASP A 104 7.76 -38.14 -7.71
CA ASP A 104 6.61 -38.69 -8.42
C ASP A 104 6.16 -37.78 -9.58
N SER A 105 5.57 -38.41 -10.60
CA SER A 105 5.14 -37.76 -11.83
C SER A 105 3.84 -36.94 -11.71
N THR A 106 3.16 -37.02 -10.56
CA THR A 106 1.89 -36.32 -10.28
C THR A 106 2.02 -34.80 -10.21
N LYS A 107 3.25 -34.25 -10.15
CA LYS A 107 3.52 -32.80 -10.08
C LYS A 107 2.88 -32.11 -8.86
N GLU A 108 2.59 -32.88 -7.81
CA GLU A 108 1.95 -32.37 -6.59
C GLU A 108 2.97 -31.90 -5.56
N PHE A 109 2.58 -30.92 -4.74
CA PHE A 109 3.39 -30.39 -3.65
C PHE A 109 2.62 -30.54 -2.33
N LEU A 110 3.13 -31.37 -1.42
CA LEU A 110 2.48 -31.63 -0.14
C LEU A 110 2.49 -30.36 0.72
N ARG A 111 1.30 -29.81 1.00
CA ARG A 111 1.14 -28.59 1.81
C ARG A 111 0.86 -28.84 3.29
N GLY A 112 0.42 -30.03 3.66
CA GLY A 112 0.07 -30.36 5.03
C GLY A 112 -0.71 -31.65 5.13
N ILE A 113 -0.81 -32.16 6.36
CA ILE A 113 -1.52 -33.40 6.69
C ILE A 113 -2.58 -33.05 7.73
N LEU A 114 -3.82 -33.52 7.52
CA LEU A 114 -4.91 -33.34 8.46
C LEU A 114 -5.07 -34.57 9.35
N ALA A 115 -5.31 -34.33 10.63
CA ALA A 115 -5.76 -35.39 11.53
C ALA A 115 -7.17 -35.85 11.13
N VAL A 116 -7.48 -37.13 11.38
CA VAL A 116 -8.82 -37.69 11.12
C VAL A 116 -9.88 -36.87 11.85
N GLY A 117 -10.86 -36.34 11.12
CA GLY A 117 -11.93 -35.48 11.65
C GLY A 117 -11.65 -33.98 11.58
N GLN A 118 -10.46 -33.54 11.17
CA GLN A 118 -10.20 -32.14 10.83
C GLN A 118 -10.52 -31.85 9.37
N ASN A 119 -11.22 -30.74 9.11
CA ASN A 119 -11.68 -30.36 7.77
C ASN A 119 -10.85 -29.25 7.11
N LYS A 120 -9.87 -28.67 7.82
CA LYS A 120 -9.10 -27.53 7.32
C LYS A 120 -7.70 -27.45 7.92
N LEU A 121 -6.69 -27.19 7.08
CA LEU A 121 -5.31 -26.99 7.53
C LEU A 121 -5.17 -25.64 8.25
N PRO A 122 -4.24 -25.53 9.22
CA PRO A 122 -3.84 -24.23 9.74
C PRO A 122 -3.38 -23.32 8.59
N GLN A 123 -3.67 -22.02 8.72
CA GLN A 123 -3.19 -21.05 7.76
C GLN A 123 -1.67 -20.97 7.82
N SER A 124 -1.00 -21.20 6.69
CA SER A 124 0.45 -21.11 6.59
C SER A 124 0.91 -19.65 6.57
N PRO A 125 2.16 -19.38 6.99
CA PRO A 125 2.78 -18.07 6.80
C PRO A 125 2.82 -17.65 5.33
N SER A 126 2.92 -16.34 5.08
CA SER A 126 2.96 -15.79 3.72
C SER A 126 4.26 -16.15 3.01
N THR A 127 5.36 -16.34 3.74
CA THR A 127 6.60 -16.84 3.17
C THR A 127 6.72 -18.36 3.35
N PRO A 128 7.30 -19.10 2.38
CA PRO A 128 7.40 -20.55 2.44
C PRO A 128 8.10 -21.07 3.71
N LEU A 129 7.74 -22.27 4.16
CA LEU A 129 8.39 -22.93 5.31
C LEU A 129 9.73 -23.61 4.94
N ASN A 130 10.06 -23.66 3.66
CA ASN A 130 11.25 -24.34 3.14
C ASN A 130 12.30 -23.40 2.55
N GLU A 131 12.05 -22.09 2.52
CA GLU A 131 12.95 -21.08 1.94
C GLU A 131 13.15 -19.95 2.96
N SER A 132 14.40 -19.56 3.22
CA SER A 132 14.70 -18.42 4.09
C SER A 132 14.30 -17.10 3.41
N ALA A 133 13.96 -16.11 4.21
CA ALA A 133 13.50 -14.81 3.70
C ALA A 133 14.04 -13.65 4.55
N LEU A 134 14.30 -12.52 3.91
CA LEU A 134 14.68 -11.28 4.58
C LEU A 134 13.47 -10.35 4.66
N PHE A 135 13.17 -9.89 5.88
CA PHE A 135 12.14 -8.90 6.14
C PHE A 135 12.83 -7.57 6.43
N THR A 136 12.55 -6.56 5.62
CA THR A 136 13.16 -5.21 5.71
C THR A 136 12.15 -4.10 6.01
N GLY A 137 10.88 -4.47 6.25
CA GLY A 137 9.78 -3.51 6.45
C GLY A 137 9.36 -2.77 5.18
N SER A 138 9.70 -3.28 3.99
CA SER A 138 9.26 -2.72 2.72
C SER A 138 7.76 -2.94 2.48
N SER A 139 7.09 -2.03 1.76
CA SER A 139 5.67 -2.17 1.40
C SER A 139 5.37 -3.36 0.48
N GLN A 140 6.41 -3.95 -0.13
CA GLN A 140 6.31 -5.13 -0.99
C GLN A 140 6.52 -6.46 -0.25
N SER A 141 7.00 -6.42 1.00
CA SER A 141 7.20 -7.60 1.86
C SER A 141 6.07 -7.74 2.88
N PRO A 142 5.64 -8.98 3.22
CA PRO A 142 4.65 -9.19 4.26
C PRO A 142 5.13 -8.61 5.58
N GLN A 143 4.22 -8.01 6.34
CA GLN A 143 4.54 -7.51 7.68
C GLN A 143 4.96 -8.65 8.60
N LEU A 144 6.02 -8.42 9.39
CA LEU A 144 6.52 -9.40 10.35
C LEU A 144 5.43 -9.83 11.35
N SER A 145 4.61 -8.89 11.81
CA SER A 145 3.46 -9.17 12.68
C SER A 145 2.54 -10.28 12.15
N ASN A 146 2.12 -10.18 10.88
CA ASN A 146 1.21 -11.13 10.27
C ASN A 146 1.89 -12.49 10.06
N GLU A 147 3.16 -12.47 9.68
CA GLU A 147 3.96 -13.68 9.56
C GLU A 147 4.07 -14.42 10.90
N LEU A 148 4.43 -13.72 11.98
CA LEU A 148 4.51 -14.31 13.33
C LEU A 148 3.16 -14.86 13.80
N LEU A 149 2.03 -14.21 13.49
CA LEU A 149 0.70 -14.72 13.82
C LEU A 149 0.39 -16.05 13.11
N HIS A 150 0.73 -16.18 11.83
CA HIS A 150 0.56 -17.43 11.09
C HIS A 150 1.52 -18.53 11.55
N GLU A 151 2.75 -18.16 11.91
CA GLU A 151 3.72 -19.06 12.52
C GLU A 151 3.17 -19.61 13.84
N MET A 152 2.66 -18.74 14.72
CA MET A 152 2.01 -19.14 15.98
C MET A 152 0.85 -20.09 15.75
N LYS A 153 -0.02 -19.86 14.74
CA LYS A 153 -1.19 -20.71 14.43
C LYS A 153 -0.83 -22.15 14.04
N SER A 154 0.40 -22.41 13.61
CA SER A 154 0.84 -23.71 13.10
C SER A 154 1.99 -24.35 13.88
N ALA A 155 2.56 -23.65 14.88
CA ALA A 155 3.62 -24.17 15.74
C ALA A 155 3.12 -25.16 16.80
N ASP A 156 3.99 -26.08 17.19
CA ASP A 156 3.83 -27.06 18.26
C ASP A 156 4.57 -26.65 19.56
N ARG A 157 5.51 -25.69 19.47
CA ARG A 157 6.15 -24.97 20.58
C ARG A 157 6.61 -23.60 20.10
N VAL A 158 6.60 -22.60 20.98
CA VAL A 158 7.09 -21.25 20.66
C VAL A 158 8.11 -20.79 21.70
N ASP A 159 9.27 -20.37 21.24
CA ASP A 159 10.36 -19.83 22.06
C ASP A 159 10.67 -18.39 21.63
N ILE A 160 10.60 -17.44 22.55
CA ILE A 160 10.77 -16.00 22.26
C ILE A 160 11.86 -15.44 23.17
N ILE A 161 12.84 -14.75 22.58
CA ILE A 161 13.84 -13.99 23.33
C ILE A 161 13.90 -12.57 22.79
N VAL A 162 13.54 -11.59 23.62
CA VAL A 162 13.49 -10.18 23.22
C VAL A 162 13.98 -9.27 24.32
N SER A 163 14.68 -8.21 23.94
CA SER A 163 15.26 -7.27 24.89
C SER A 163 14.20 -6.47 25.65
N PHE A 164 13.06 -6.19 25.00
CA PHE A 164 11.92 -5.56 25.66
C PHE A 164 10.57 -5.97 25.04
N ILE A 165 9.51 -5.80 25.83
CA ILE A 165 8.13 -6.10 25.47
C ILE A 165 7.25 -4.88 25.75
N LYS A 166 6.57 -4.36 24.74
CA LYS A 166 5.66 -3.23 24.82
C LYS A 166 4.20 -3.67 24.75
N ASN A 167 3.32 -2.89 25.36
CA ASN A 167 1.86 -3.06 25.26
C ASN A 167 1.40 -3.03 23.81
N SER A 168 2.01 -2.16 22.99
CA SER A 168 1.72 -2.01 21.57
C SER A 168 2.04 -3.28 20.77
N GLY A 169 3.19 -3.93 21.02
CA GLY A 169 3.55 -5.18 20.34
C GLY A 169 2.73 -6.38 20.80
N PHE A 170 2.52 -6.51 22.11
CA PHE A 170 1.72 -7.61 22.65
C PHE A 170 0.27 -7.60 22.14
N ARG A 171 -0.35 -6.41 22.04
CA ARG A 171 -1.70 -6.25 21.48
C ARG A 171 -1.84 -6.87 20.08
N ILE A 172 -0.83 -6.72 19.24
CA ILE A 172 -0.82 -7.26 17.86
C ILE A 172 -0.77 -8.79 17.89
N LEU A 173 0.10 -9.37 18.72
CA LEU A 173 0.32 -10.82 18.77
C LEU A 173 -0.70 -11.57 19.64
N ARG A 174 -1.60 -10.87 20.33
CA ARG A 174 -2.53 -11.44 21.31
C ARG A 174 -3.37 -12.58 20.75
N GLU A 175 -3.87 -12.45 19.53
CA GLU A 175 -4.63 -13.52 18.85
C GLU A 175 -3.78 -14.79 18.66
N GLY A 176 -2.49 -14.64 18.37
CA GLY A 176 -1.54 -15.75 18.27
C GLY A 176 -1.38 -16.47 19.62
N PHE A 177 -1.21 -15.72 20.72
CA PHE A 177 -1.16 -16.30 22.06
C PHE A 177 -2.48 -16.97 22.47
N ASP A 178 -3.63 -16.39 22.12
CA ASP A 178 -4.95 -17.00 22.33
C ASP A 178 -5.08 -18.31 21.54
N SER A 179 -4.60 -18.38 20.30
CA SER A 179 -4.57 -19.60 19.48
C SER A 179 -3.69 -20.68 20.12
N LEU A 180 -2.50 -20.32 20.60
CA LEU A 180 -1.58 -21.24 21.28
C LEU A 180 -2.20 -21.78 22.57
N ARG A 181 -2.86 -20.92 23.37
CA ARG A 181 -3.60 -21.32 24.58
C ARG A 181 -4.70 -22.32 24.26
N ASN A 182 -5.53 -22.03 23.26
CA ASN A 182 -6.66 -22.88 22.89
C ASN A 182 -6.21 -24.27 22.40
N ARG A 183 -4.99 -24.38 21.85
CA ARG A 183 -4.34 -25.65 21.46
C ARG A 183 -3.42 -26.23 22.54
N ASN A 184 -3.33 -25.60 23.70
CA ASN A 184 -2.42 -25.96 24.80
C ASN A 184 -0.95 -26.10 24.37
N VAL A 185 -0.48 -25.23 23.47
CA VAL A 185 0.89 -25.21 22.97
C VAL A 185 1.79 -24.46 23.95
N LYS A 186 2.93 -25.05 24.32
CA LYS A 186 3.87 -24.45 25.27
C LYS A 186 4.59 -23.24 24.68
N VAL A 187 4.69 -22.17 25.47
CA VAL A 187 5.42 -20.94 25.11
C VAL A 187 6.44 -20.57 26.18
N ARG A 188 7.66 -20.25 25.76
CA ARG A 188 8.77 -19.83 26.63
C ARG A 188 9.26 -18.44 26.22
N ILE A 189 9.31 -17.49 27.15
CA ILE A 189 9.70 -16.10 26.87
C ILE A 189 10.85 -15.68 27.78
N ILE A 190 11.95 -15.17 27.20
CA ILE A 190 13.06 -14.55 27.92
C ILE A 190 13.09 -13.05 27.63
N THR A 191 13.21 -12.22 28.67
CA THR A 191 13.38 -10.76 28.53
C THR A 191 14.27 -10.15 29.64
N THR A 192 14.56 -8.86 29.56
CA THR A 192 15.42 -8.13 30.51
C THR A 192 14.85 -6.76 30.89
N THR A 193 15.25 -6.22 32.05
CA THR A 193 14.90 -4.87 32.51
C THR A 193 15.96 -3.82 32.22
N TYR A 194 17.11 -4.21 31.66
CA TYR A 194 18.29 -3.34 31.49
C TYR A 194 17.98 -1.97 30.85
N MET A 195 17.18 -1.92 29.78
CA MET A 195 16.86 -0.66 29.08
C MET A 195 15.70 0.15 29.70
N GLY A 196 15.02 -0.37 30.74
CA GLY A 196 13.80 0.25 31.26
C GLY A 196 12.66 0.39 30.24
N ALA A 197 12.78 -0.28 29.09
CA ALA A 197 11.93 -0.09 27.92
C ALA A 197 10.68 -0.98 27.92
N SER A 198 10.65 -2.09 28.65
CA SER A 198 9.46 -2.95 28.73
C SER A 198 8.31 -2.29 29.47
N ASP A 199 7.09 -2.62 29.07
CA ASP A 199 5.87 -2.24 29.80
C ASP A 199 5.50 -3.39 30.77
N PRO A 200 5.39 -3.11 32.08
CA PRO A 200 5.03 -4.13 33.08
C PRO A 200 3.71 -4.83 32.78
N GLU A 201 2.73 -4.11 32.25
CA GLU A 201 1.39 -4.63 31.97
C GLU A 201 1.42 -5.73 30.92
N ALA A 202 2.24 -5.60 29.87
CA ALA A 202 2.41 -6.63 28.85
C ALA A 202 3.04 -7.91 29.42
N ILE A 203 4.03 -7.78 30.30
CA ILE A 203 4.70 -8.94 30.93
C ILE A 203 3.72 -9.66 31.86
N SER A 204 2.98 -8.91 32.70
CA SER A 204 1.92 -9.46 33.55
C SER A 204 0.84 -10.16 32.72
N ALA A 205 0.36 -9.54 31.65
CA ALA A 205 -0.64 -10.13 30.75
C ALA A 205 -0.14 -11.44 30.10
N LEU A 206 1.10 -11.48 29.60
CA LEU A 206 1.69 -12.70 29.04
C LEU A 206 1.79 -13.81 30.08
N SER A 207 2.24 -13.50 31.30
CA SER A 207 2.37 -14.48 32.39
C SER A 207 1.03 -15.04 32.90
N SER A 208 -0.09 -14.38 32.56
CA SER A 208 -1.43 -14.85 32.94
C SER A 208 -1.91 -16.04 32.11
N TYR A 209 -1.28 -16.31 30.96
CA TYR A 209 -1.60 -17.45 30.12
C TYR A 209 -1.07 -18.75 30.75
N PRO A 210 -1.90 -19.79 30.90
CA PRO A 210 -1.50 -21.03 31.61
C PRO A 210 -0.40 -21.81 30.89
N ASN A 211 -0.24 -21.60 29.58
CA ASN A 211 0.74 -22.26 28.73
C ASN A 211 2.00 -21.41 28.46
N VAL A 212 2.14 -20.23 29.09
CA VAL A 212 3.25 -19.29 28.88
C VAL A 212 4.12 -19.22 30.14
N GLU A 213 5.42 -19.47 29.97
CA GLU A 213 6.44 -19.26 31.00
C GLU A 213 7.30 -18.04 30.64
N VAL A 214 7.41 -17.06 31.54
CA VAL A 214 8.24 -15.86 31.33
C VAL A 214 9.42 -15.85 32.29
N LYS A 215 10.63 -15.66 31.78
CA LYS A 215 11.83 -15.42 32.58
C LYS A 215 12.40 -14.02 32.32
N VAL A 216 12.75 -13.30 33.39
CA VAL A 216 13.25 -11.92 33.36
C VAL A 216 14.64 -11.87 33.99
N SER A 217 15.58 -11.25 33.30
CA SER A 217 16.85 -10.80 33.90
C SER A 217 16.68 -9.39 34.47
N TYR A 218 16.91 -9.27 35.77
CA TYR A 218 16.87 -8.01 36.52
C TYR A 218 18.24 -7.34 36.66
N ASP A 219 19.29 -7.95 36.10
CA ASP A 219 20.65 -7.44 36.19
C ASP A 219 20.85 -6.28 35.20
N THR A 220 21.21 -5.10 35.71
CA THR A 220 21.47 -3.91 34.90
C THR A 220 22.94 -3.76 34.50
N ASN A 221 23.88 -4.50 35.11
CA ASN A 221 25.30 -4.15 35.05
C ASN A 221 26.19 -5.24 34.44
N SER A 222 25.85 -6.54 34.56
CA SER A 222 26.85 -7.60 34.30
C SER A 222 26.78 -8.27 32.92
N THR A 223 25.67 -8.19 32.17
CA THR A 223 25.58 -8.72 30.79
C THR A 223 24.35 -8.19 30.06
N ARG A 224 24.55 -7.57 28.88
CA ARG A 224 23.46 -6.95 28.11
C ARG A 224 22.82 -7.97 27.17
N LEU A 225 21.67 -8.54 27.55
CA LEU A 225 20.87 -9.34 26.62
C LEU A 225 20.19 -8.41 25.60
N HIS A 226 20.77 -8.32 24.40
CA HIS A 226 20.21 -7.60 23.26
C HIS A 226 19.72 -8.52 22.13
N ALA A 227 19.60 -9.82 22.40
CA ALA A 227 19.06 -10.79 21.46
C ALA A 227 17.57 -10.53 21.18
N LYS A 228 17.17 -10.79 19.94
CA LYS A 228 15.82 -10.61 19.43
C LYS A 228 15.54 -11.72 18.44
N ALA A 229 14.78 -12.71 18.89
CA ALA A 229 14.44 -13.83 18.08
C ALA A 229 13.14 -14.51 18.49
N TYR A 230 12.50 -15.11 17.50
CA TYR A 230 11.24 -15.85 17.61
C TYR A 230 11.43 -17.20 16.94
N PHE A 231 11.18 -18.28 17.66
CA PHE A 231 11.33 -19.63 17.16
C PHE A 231 10.02 -20.41 17.27
N PHE A 232 9.69 -21.07 16.17
CA PHE A 232 8.46 -21.82 15.98
C PHE A 232 8.82 -23.26 15.63
N GLU A 233 8.76 -24.11 16.65
CA GLU A 233 9.02 -25.53 16.47
C GLU A 233 7.81 -26.20 15.84
N ARG A 234 8.07 -27.10 14.88
CA ARG A 234 7.08 -27.99 14.31
C ARG A 234 7.57 -29.42 14.34
N LEU A 235 6.74 -30.33 14.83
CA LEU A 235 7.02 -31.76 14.83
C LEU A 235 7.10 -32.34 13.41
N SER A 236 6.61 -31.61 12.41
CA SER A 236 6.74 -31.96 10.99
C SER A 236 8.17 -31.82 10.43
N GLY A 237 9.10 -31.19 11.16
CA GLY A 237 10.46 -30.91 10.66
C GLY A 237 10.58 -29.65 9.80
N TYR A 238 9.56 -28.78 9.82
CA TYR A 238 9.53 -27.49 9.11
C TYR A 238 9.56 -26.31 10.09
N SER A 239 10.41 -26.39 11.11
CA SER A 239 10.59 -25.34 12.10
C SER A 239 11.22 -24.08 11.48
N THR A 240 10.91 -22.92 12.05
CA THR A 240 11.38 -21.62 11.56
C THR A 240 11.88 -20.77 12.72
N ALA A 241 12.91 -19.97 12.48
CA ALA A 241 13.45 -18.97 13.41
C ALA A 241 13.51 -17.61 12.72
N TYR A 242 13.13 -16.56 13.44
CA TYR A 242 13.28 -15.17 13.02
C TYR A 242 14.32 -14.54 13.90
N VAL A 243 15.41 -14.03 13.32
CA VAL A 243 16.53 -13.41 14.06
C VAL A 243 16.80 -12.05 13.44
N GLY A 244 16.88 -10.99 14.26
CA GLY A 244 17.06 -9.66 13.74
C GLY A 244 17.06 -8.54 14.78
N SER A 245 16.53 -7.40 14.37
CA SER A 245 16.46 -6.18 15.19
C SER A 245 15.09 -5.91 15.80
N SER A 246 14.07 -6.76 15.52
CA SER A 246 12.70 -6.55 15.99
C SER A 246 12.42 -7.07 17.41
N ASN A 247 12.01 -6.16 18.31
CA ASN A 247 11.44 -6.50 19.62
C ASN A 247 9.91 -6.66 19.54
N MET A 248 9.26 -7.03 20.67
CA MET A 248 7.80 -7.05 20.77
C MET A 248 7.23 -5.63 20.99
N SER A 249 7.28 -4.79 19.96
CA SER A 249 6.68 -3.45 19.92
C SER A 249 6.02 -3.18 18.56
N ASN A 250 5.08 -2.24 18.50
CA ASN A 250 4.45 -1.87 17.23
C ASN A 250 5.48 -1.42 16.18
N PRO A 251 6.40 -0.47 16.46
CA PRO A 251 7.41 -0.08 15.46
C PRO A 251 8.25 -1.25 14.94
N ALA A 252 8.66 -2.17 15.80
CA ALA A 252 9.50 -3.30 15.37
C ALA A 252 8.75 -4.38 14.56
N MET A 253 7.43 -4.47 14.72
CA MET A 253 6.61 -5.54 14.11
C MET A 253 5.85 -5.09 12.87
N THR A 254 5.56 -3.79 12.77
CA THR A 254 4.76 -3.20 11.69
C THR A 254 5.48 -2.04 10.98
N GLU A 255 6.46 -1.35 11.59
CA GLU A 255 7.20 -0.25 10.97
C GLU A 255 8.64 -0.61 10.54
N GLY A 256 9.18 0.22 9.63
CA GLY A 256 10.59 0.61 9.65
C GLY A 256 11.61 -0.35 9.05
N LEU A 257 12.80 0.19 8.78
CA LEU A 257 13.99 -0.44 8.20
C LEU A 257 14.62 -1.50 9.14
N GLU A 258 13.80 -2.38 9.70
CA GLU A 258 14.22 -3.47 10.57
C GLU A 258 14.62 -4.65 9.71
N TRP A 259 15.75 -5.30 10.02
CA TRP A 259 16.21 -6.45 9.27
C TRP A 259 15.96 -7.69 10.11
N ASN A 260 15.09 -8.57 9.62
CA ASN A 260 14.84 -9.87 10.23
C ASN A 260 15.05 -10.98 9.21
N LEU A 261 15.95 -11.90 9.52
CA LEU A 261 16.16 -13.10 8.75
C LEU A 261 15.23 -14.19 9.28
N LYS A 262 14.32 -14.67 8.42
CA LYS A 262 13.66 -15.97 8.62
C LYS A 262 14.64 -17.05 8.18
N ALA A 263 15.16 -17.81 9.13
CA ALA A 263 15.84 -19.07 8.88
C ALA A 263 14.80 -20.21 8.90
N THR A 264 14.83 -21.07 7.89
CA THR A 264 14.01 -22.29 7.88
C THR A 264 14.88 -23.51 8.15
N GLN A 265 14.29 -24.56 8.73
CA GLN A 265 15.00 -25.81 8.99
C GLN A 265 15.48 -26.50 7.71
N GLN A 266 14.79 -26.29 6.58
CA GLN A 266 15.14 -26.91 5.31
C GLN A 266 16.31 -26.21 4.61
N ASP A 267 16.42 -24.90 4.74
CA ASP A 267 17.46 -24.09 4.09
C ASP A 267 18.68 -23.90 5.00
N LEU A 268 18.47 -23.66 6.29
CA LEU A 268 19.52 -23.36 7.28
C LEU A 268 19.45 -24.27 8.54
N PRO A 269 19.54 -25.62 8.38
CA PRO A 269 19.38 -26.56 9.50
C PRO A 269 20.40 -26.36 10.64
N ASN A 270 21.63 -25.97 10.32
CA ASN A 270 22.68 -25.73 11.32
C ASN A 270 22.39 -24.49 12.17
N ILE A 271 21.81 -23.44 11.57
CA ILE A 271 21.43 -22.22 12.27
C ILE A 271 20.26 -22.49 13.23
N ILE A 272 19.27 -23.28 12.82
CA ILE A 272 18.16 -23.71 13.69
C ILE A 272 18.68 -24.49 14.91
N LYS A 273 19.57 -25.47 14.70
CA LYS A 273 20.18 -26.23 15.82
C LYS A 273 20.97 -25.35 16.77
N ALA A 274 21.77 -24.41 16.23
CA ALA A 274 22.52 -23.46 17.04
C ALA A 274 21.59 -22.56 17.87
N PHE A 275 20.49 -22.11 17.27
CA PHE A 275 19.46 -21.33 17.95
C PHE A 275 18.86 -22.09 19.14
N GLU A 276 18.43 -23.34 18.92
CA GLU A 276 17.85 -24.18 19.97
C GLU A 276 18.82 -24.41 21.14
N ALA A 277 20.10 -24.64 20.83
CA ALA A 277 21.15 -24.81 21.82
C ALA A 277 21.37 -23.54 22.66
N GLU A 278 21.48 -22.38 22.00
CA GLU A 278 21.72 -21.11 22.68
C GLU A 278 20.51 -20.66 23.50
N PHE A 279 19.29 -20.80 22.96
CA PHE A 279 18.07 -20.53 23.72
C PHE A 279 17.98 -21.43 24.94
N SER A 280 18.29 -22.72 24.79
CA SER A 280 18.31 -23.68 25.91
C SER A 280 19.35 -23.30 26.97
N SER A 281 20.50 -22.79 26.57
CA SER A 281 21.52 -22.25 27.49
C SER A 281 20.96 -21.09 28.31
N TYR A 282 20.40 -20.06 27.66
CA TYR A 282 19.80 -18.91 28.36
C TYR A 282 18.60 -19.29 29.22
N TRP A 283 17.76 -20.22 28.74
CA TRP A 283 16.59 -20.66 29.48
C TRP A 283 16.97 -21.33 30.80
N ASN A 284 18.12 -22.00 30.88
CA ASN A 284 18.57 -22.69 32.10
C ASN A 284 19.57 -21.86 32.93
N ASP A 285 19.89 -20.65 32.51
CA ASP A 285 20.81 -19.75 33.22
C ASP A 285 20.12 -19.08 34.42
N GLU A 286 20.80 -19.08 35.57
CA GLU A 286 20.28 -18.57 36.85
C GLU A 286 20.00 -17.05 36.84
N ARG A 287 20.63 -16.30 35.91
CA ARG A 287 20.39 -14.85 35.74
C ARG A 287 18.97 -14.55 35.27
N PHE A 288 18.30 -15.50 34.61
CA PHE A 288 16.92 -15.36 34.13
C PHE A 288 15.96 -16.01 35.12
N GLN A 289 15.31 -15.18 35.93
CA GLN A 289 14.41 -15.63 36.99
C GLN A 289 12.99 -15.77 36.43
N ALA A 290 12.29 -16.85 36.80
CA ALA A 290 10.88 -17.01 36.45
C ALA A 290 10.04 -15.86 37.06
N TYR A 291 9.28 -15.18 36.22
CA TYR A 291 8.40 -14.10 36.63
C TYR A 291 7.08 -14.65 37.13
N LYS A 292 6.64 -14.17 38.30
CA LYS A 292 5.29 -14.41 38.83
C LYS A 292 4.53 -13.08 38.90
N PRO A 293 3.19 -13.10 38.82
CA PRO A 293 2.39 -11.87 39.00
C PRO A 293 2.69 -11.12 40.32
N SER A 294 3.12 -11.82 41.37
CA SER A 294 3.58 -11.21 42.63
C SER A 294 4.85 -10.36 42.52
N ASP A 295 5.64 -10.54 41.44
CA ASP A 295 6.91 -9.84 41.21
C ASP A 295 6.73 -8.50 40.47
N GLU A 296 5.50 -8.09 40.15
CA GLU A 296 5.21 -6.84 39.44
C GLU A 296 5.83 -5.59 40.11
N PRO A 297 5.81 -5.41 41.44
CA PRO A 297 6.47 -4.28 42.10
C PRO A 297 7.99 -4.29 41.91
N LYS A 298 8.61 -5.48 41.95
CA LYS A 298 10.06 -5.68 41.70
C LYS A 298 10.41 -5.31 40.26
N LEU A 299 9.58 -5.72 39.31
CA LEU A 299 9.71 -5.38 37.89
C LEU A 299 9.62 -3.88 37.63
N LYS A 300 8.58 -3.21 38.17
CA LYS A 300 8.40 -1.76 38.04
C LYS A 300 9.60 -0.98 38.58
N LYS A 301 10.12 -1.38 39.76
CA LYS A 301 11.30 -0.74 40.35
C LYS A 301 12.55 -0.90 39.49
N ALA A 302 12.79 -2.09 38.95
CA ALA A 302 13.94 -2.37 38.08
C ALA A 302 13.87 -1.58 36.76
N LEU A 303 12.67 -1.44 36.16
CA LEU A 303 12.49 -0.69 34.92
C LEU A 303 12.70 0.82 35.10
N ILE A 304 12.29 1.39 36.24
CA ILE A 304 12.54 2.81 36.55
C ILE A 304 14.03 3.09 36.73
N ALA A 305 14.76 2.16 37.40
CA ALA A 305 16.20 2.26 37.54
C ALA A 305 16.91 2.29 36.19
N GLY A 306 16.51 1.41 35.25
CA GLY A 306 17.06 1.38 33.88
C GLY A 306 16.79 2.64 33.04
N ARG A 307 15.71 3.40 33.32
CA ARG A 307 15.41 4.66 32.61
C ARG A 307 16.28 5.85 33.07
N SER A 308 16.81 5.80 34.29
CA SER A 308 17.49 6.95 34.91
C SER A 308 18.93 7.17 34.42
N GLU A 309 19.52 6.22 33.68
CA GLU A 309 20.88 6.33 33.13
C GLU A 309 20.95 7.03 31.75
N GLN A 310 19.83 7.49 31.16
CA GLN A 310 19.81 8.11 29.83
C GLN A 310 18.91 9.34 29.73
N LEU A 311 19.48 10.54 29.88
CA LEU A 311 18.91 11.78 29.34
C LEU A 311 20.03 12.69 28.82
N PRO A 312 20.21 12.81 27.49
CA PRO A 312 20.77 14.02 26.90
C PRO A 312 19.63 14.91 26.37
N ASP A 313 19.70 16.16 26.79
CA ASP A 313 18.87 17.29 26.39
C ASP A 313 19.09 17.59 24.88
N GLN A 314 18.04 17.53 24.06
CA GLN A 314 18.11 17.94 22.65
C GLN A 314 17.40 19.27 22.44
N LYS A 315 18.19 20.32 22.24
CA LYS A 315 17.76 21.63 21.72
C LYS A 315 17.30 21.48 20.26
N LEU A 316 16.14 22.05 19.92
CA LEU A 316 15.67 22.15 18.54
C LEU A 316 16.60 23.08 17.73
N PHE A 317 17.12 22.57 16.62
CA PHE A 317 17.75 23.38 15.57
C PHE A 317 16.67 24.04 14.71
N LEU A 318 16.89 25.31 14.35
CA LEU A 318 16.14 26.00 13.30
C LEU A 318 16.54 25.40 11.95
N ILE A 319 15.70 24.53 11.37
CA ILE A 319 15.93 23.88 10.09
C ILE A 319 15.26 24.69 8.97
N ASP A 320 15.97 24.85 7.85
CA ASP A 320 15.46 25.45 6.62
C ASP A 320 14.36 24.54 6.03
N VAL A 321 13.17 25.08 5.76
CA VAL A 321 12.02 24.26 5.31
C VAL A 321 12.08 24.03 3.81
N SER A 322 12.46 22.81 3.43
CA SER A 322 12.28 22.26 2.09
C SER A 322 10.98 21.45 2.01
N PRO A 323 10.31 21.40 0.84
CA PRO A 323 9.16 20.51 0.67
C PRO A 323 9.61 19.05 0.83
N ARG A 324 8.76 18.23 1.46
CA ARG A 324 8.96 16.78 1.55
C ARG A 324 8.63 16.14 0.19
N VAL A 325 9.12 14.91 -0.06
CA VAL A 325 8.96 14.20 -1.35
C VAL A 325 7.49 14.16 -1.81
N TYR A 326 6.55 13.81 -0.92
CA TYR A 326 5.13 13.80 -1.29
C TYR A 326 4.56 15.19 -1.61
N GLN A 327 5.08 16.26 -0.99
CA GLN A 327 4.67 17.64 -1.28
C GLN A 327 5.19 18.06 -2.65
N GLU A 328 6.41 17.68 -3.01
CA GLU A 328 6.94 17.87 -4.36
C GLU A 328 6.07 17.17 -5.41
N ARG A 329 5.70 15.91 -5.17
CA ARG A 329 4.79 15.15 -6.04
C ARG A 329 3.45 15.86 -6.25
N ILE A 330 2.84 16.38 -5.18
CA ILE A 330 1.59 17.15 -5.27
C ILE A 330 1.79 18.45 -6.07
N LEU A 331 2.90 19.16 -5.86
CA LEU A 331 3.23 20.36 -6.62
C LEU A 331 3.48 20.06 -8.10
N GLU A 332 4.07 18.91 -8.43
CA GLU A 332 4.21 18.41 -9.80
C GLU A 332 2.86 18.09 -10.44
N GLU A 333 1.94 17.44 -9.71
CA GLU A 333 0.56 17.16 -10.16
C GLU A 333 -0.22 18.47 -10.41
N LEU A 334 -0.13 19.46 -9.53
CA LEU A 334 -0.72 20.79 -9.72
C LEU A 334 -0.15 21.49 -10.96
N ASN A 335 1.16 21.39 -11.17
CA ASN A 335 1.79 21.96 -12.36
C ASN A 335 1.33 21.24 -13.63
N ALA A 336 1.18 19.92 -13.59
CA ALA A 336 0.65 19.11 -14.69
C ALA A 336 -0.79 19.53 -15.06
N GLU A 337 -1.67 19.80 -14.07
CA GLU A 337 -3.01 20.35 -14.33
C GLU A 337 -2.97 21.67 -15.11
N ARG A 338 -2.09 22.59 -14.70
CA ARG A 338 -2.00 23.92 -15.30
C ARG A 338 -1.39 23.88 -16.70
N VAL A 339 -0.35 23.09 -16.90
CA VAL A 339 0.38 23.02 -18.18
C VAL A 339 -0.35 22.17 -19.22
N ILE A 340 -0.87 20.99 -18.83
CA ILE A 340 -1.44 20.02 -19.80
C ILE A 340 -2.91 20.31 -20.07
N ARG A 341 -3.66 20.66 -19.02
CA ARG A 341 -5.11 20.78 -19.07
C ARG A 341 -5.57 22.23 -19.12
N ASN A 342 -4.64 23.18 -19.02
CA ASN A 342 -4.95 24.59 -18.90
C ASN A 342 -5.94 24.85 -17.75
N SER A 343 -5.83 24.07 -16.67
CA SER A 343 -6.76 24.05 -15.54
C SER A 343 -6.13 24.71 -14.32
N TYR A 344 -6.60 25.91 -13.98
CA TYR A 344 -6.10 26.72 -12.86
C TYR A 344 -7.05 26.77 -11.65
N ARG A 345 -8.18 26.05 -11.73
CA ARG A 345 -9.10 25.82 -10.61
C ARG A 345 -8.84 24.40 -10.11
N ASN A 346 -7.98 24.27 -9.11
CA ASN A 346 -7.44 22.99 -8.68
C ASN A 346 -7.91 22.64 -7.26
N LEU A 347 -8.36 21.40 -7.04
CA LEU A 347 -8.71 20.87 -5.73
C LEU A 347 -7.68 19.83 -5.28
N ILE A 348 -7.06 20.05 -4.12
CA ILE A 348 -6.20 19.08 -3.45
C ILE A 348 -7.03 18.35 -2.40
N VAL A 349 -7.01 17.02 -2.48
CA VAL A 349 -7.55 16.15 -1.42
C VAL A 349 -6.40 15.60 -0.62
N ALA A 350 -6.23 15.98 0.64
CA ALA A 350 -5.12 15.53 1.46
C ALA A 350 -5.57 15.20 2.88
N ALA A 351 -5.14 14.03 3.38
CA ALA A 351 -5.51 13.55 4.71
C ALA A 351 -5.22 14.60 5.80
N THR A 352 -6.08 14.67 6.81
CA THR A 352 -5.89 15.63 7.91
C THR A 352 -4.53 15.44 8.58
N GLY A 353 -3.84 16.54 8.90
CA GLY A 353 -2.51 16.49 9.53
C GLY A 353 -1.30 16.38 8.58
N THR A 354 -1.51 16.33 7.26
CA THR A 354 -0.43 16.19 6.25
C THR A 354 0.20 17.49 5.76
N GLY A 355 -0.11 18.63 6.40
CA GLY A 355 0.47 19.93 6.04
C GLY A 355 -0.10 20.58 4.78
N LYS A 356 -1.43 20.52 4.57
CA LYS A 356 -2.16 21.19 3.46
C LYS A 356 -1.72 22.64 3.28
N THR A 357 -1.67 23.39 4.38
CA THR A 357 -1.20 24.78 4.41
C THR A 357 0.22 24.95 3.87
N VAL A 358 1.14 24.03 4.19
CA VAL A 358 2.53 24.06 3.70
C VAL A 358 2.57 23.88 2.18
N ILE A 359 1.75 22.97 1.64
CA ILE A 359 1.63 22.76 0.18
C ILE A 359 1.17 24.05 -0.50
N SER A 360 0.11 24.69 0.01
CA SER A 360 -0.38 25.96 -0.56
C SER A 360 0.67 27.08 -0.55
N ALA A 361 1.47 27.15 0.52
CA ALA A 361 2.52 28.15 0.65
C ALA A 361 3.66 27.93 -0.36
N PHE A 362 4.06 26.67 -0.60
CA PHE A 362 5.05 26.34 -1.63
C PHE A 362 4.52 26.54 -3.05
N ASP A 363 3.24 26.25 -3.31
CA ASP A 363 2.60 26.52 -4.60
C ASP A 363 2.58 28.03 -4.90
N TYR A 364 2.18 28.84 -3.91
CA TYR A 364 2.24 30.30 -4.02
C TYR A 364 3.68 30.80 -4.21
N LYS A 365 4.67 30.23 -3.50
CA LYS A 365 6.09 30.55 -3.71
C LYS A 365 6.55 30.27 -5.15
N LYS A 366 6.22 29.11 -5.71
CA LYS A 366 6.51 28.77 -7.12
C LYS A 366 5.83 29.76 -8.08
N PHE A 367 4.61 30.18 -7.78
CA PHE A 367 3.90 31.17 -8.58
C PHE A 367 4.57 32.57 -8.53
N CYS A 368 5.06 33.00 -7.36
CA CYS A 368 5.88 34.20 -7.23
C CYS A 368 7.15 34.12 -8.10
N GLU A 369 7.84 32.97 -8.07
CA GLU A 369 9.04 32.72 -8.90
C GLU A 369 8.72 32.83 -10.40
N GLN A 370 7.61 32.24 -10.85
CA GLN A 370 7.13 32.32 -12.24
C GLN A 370 6.79 33.76 -12.68
N LYS A 371 6.32 34.61 -11.76
CA LYS A 371 6.05 36.03 -12.02
C LYS A 371 7.28 36.93 -11.86
N GLY A 372 8.49 36.35 -11.87
CA GLY A 372 9.75 37.09 -11.78
C GLY A 372 10.04 37.63 -10.38
N GLY A 373 9.56 36.96 -9.33
CA GLY A 373 9.77 37.34 -7.93
C GLY A 373 8.79 38.38 -7.38
N LYS A 374 7.82 38.83 -8.18
CA LYS A 374 6.70 39.67 -7.69
C LYS A 374 5.80 38.85 -6.77
N ARG A 375 5.15 39.50 -5.80
CA ARG A 375 4.16 38.90 -4.91
C ARG A 375 2.75 39.17 -5.41
N PRO A 376 2.07 38.17 -5.99
CA PRO A 376 0.70 38.32 -6.48
C PRO A 376 -0.26 38.42 -5.30
N LYS A 377 -1.38 39.13 -5.49
CA LYS A 377 -2.35 39.36 -4.41
C LYS A 377 -3.01 38.04 -3.99
N LEU A 378 -3.01 37.75 -2.70
CA LEU A 378 -3.45 36.48 -2.12
C LEU A 378 -4.67 36.69 -1.21
N LEU A 379 -5.70 35.86 -1.38
CA LEU A 379 -6.78 35.68 -0.43
C LEU A 379 -6.80 34.24 0.09
N PHE A 380 -6.62 34.06 1.39
CA PHE A 380 -6.75 32.77 2.07
C PHE A 380 -8.03 32.74 2.89
N LEU A 381 -8.90 31.76 2.62
CA LEU A 381 -10.20 31.60 3.25
C LEU A 381 -10.24 30.33 4.10
N ALA A 382 -10.78 30.46 5.31
CA ALA A 382 -11.08 29.34 6.20
C ALA A 382 -12.33 29.63 7.06
N HIS A 383 -12.86 28.61 7.74
CA HIS A 383 -14.05 28.76 8.58
C HIS A 383 -13.79 29.29 9.99
N ARG A 384 -12.56 29.18 10.48
CA ARG A 384 -12.21 29.49 11.87
C ARG A 384 -10.96 30.36 11.95
N GLU A 385 -10.96 31.27 12.92
CA GLU A 385 -9.86 32.21 13.15
C GLU A 385 -8.55 31.51 13.54
N GLU A 386 -8.63 30.42 14.31
CA GLU A 386 -7.46 29.65 14.74
C GLU A 386 -6.68 29.05 13.56
N ILE A 387 -7.40 28.59 12.53
CA ILE A 387 -6.79 28.02 11.30
C ILE A 387 -6.06 29.12 10.51
N LEU A 388 -6.67 30.31 10.42
CA LEU A 388 -6.06 31.45 9.74
C LEU A 388 -4.76 31.88 10.42
N ASN A 389 -4.75 31.97 11.75
CA ASN A 389 -3.55 32.31 12.52
C ASN A 389 -2.41 31.31 12.28
N GLN A 390 -2.70 30.00 12.30
CA GLN A 390 -1.72 28.96 11.97
C GLN A 390 -1.24 29.06 10.51
N SER A 391 -2.13 29.42 9.59
CA SER A 391 -1.82 29.55 8.17
C SER A 391 -0.89 30.72 7.87
N ILE A 392 -1.12 31.88 8.50
CA ILE A 392 -0.22 33.04 8.41
C ILE A 392 1.19 32.65 8.83
N GLN A 393 1.36 31.99 9.98
CA GLN A 393 2.70 31.59 10.47
C GLN A 393 3.40 30.65 9.49
N THR A 394 2.66 29.73 8.87
CA THR A 394 3.19 28.79 7.87
C THR A 394 3.68 29.54 6.63
N TYR A 395 2.89 30.48 6.09
CA TYR A 395 3.28 31.28 4.92
C TYR A 395 4.52 32.14 5.22
N ARG A 396 4.56 32.79 6.39
CA ARG A 396 5.71 33.59 6.84
C ARG A 396 7.00 32.76 6.86
N HIS A 397 6.91 31.51 7.30
CA HIS A 397 8.05 30.61 7.39
C HIS A 397 8.53 30.14 6.00
N VAL A 398 7.62 29.69 5.12
CA VAL A 398 7.96 29.20 3.78
C VAL A 398 8.49 30.31 2.87
N LEU A 399 7.92 31.52 2.97
CA LEU A 399 8.33 32.69 2.20
C LEU A 399 9.53 33.43 2.83
N LYS A 400 9.95 33.03 4.04
CA LYS A 400 11.00 33.70 4.84
C LYS A 400 10.71 35.20 5.04
N ASP A 401 9.48 35.54 5.35
CA ASP A 401 9.04 36.92 5.62
C ASP A 401 8.07 36.99 6.80
N ALA A 402 8.52 37.60 7.90
CA ALA A 402 7.74 37.75 9.13
C ALA A 402 6.56 38.75 9.03
N SER A 403 6.55 39.61 8.02
CA SER A 403 5.51 40.63 7.79
C SER A 403 4.38 40.18 6.88
N PHE A 404 4.47 38.98 6.30
CA PHE A 404 3.51 38.50 5.31
C PHE A 404 2.15 38.15 5.94
N GLY A 405 1.07 38.60 5.32
CA GLY A 405 -0.31 38.23 5.66
C GLY A 405 -0.94 39.09 6.76
N GLU A 406 -2.17 39.53 6.50
CA GLU A 406 -3.05 40.26 7.43
C GLU A 406 -4.28 39.41 7.78
N LEU A 407 -4.75 39.48 9.02
CA LEU A 407 -5.93 38.72 9.49
C LEU A 407 -7.18 39.60 9.51
N MET A 408 -8.29 39.11 8.96
CA MET A 408 -9.60 39.78 9.07
C MET A 408 -10.72 38.78 9.45
N GLY A 409 -11.36 39.02 10.60
CA GLY A 409 -12.48 38.21 11.11
C GLY A 409 -12.37 37.88 12.60
N GLY A 410 -13.50 37.44 13.18
CA GLY A 410 -13.60 37.09 14.60
C GLY A 410 -13.47 38.30 15.53
N SER A 411 -12.49 38.27 16.45
CA SER A 411 -12.26 39.36 17.43
C SER A 411 -11.41 40.52 16.90
N ASN A 412 -10.84 40.37 15.70
CA ASN A 412 -9.98 41.36 15.07
C ASN A 412 -10.75 42.34 14.17
N GLY A 413 -10.29 43.60 14.13
CA GLY A 413 -10.85 44.67 13.31
C GLY A 413 -10.49 44.58 11.82
N ASP A 414 -10.56 45.70 11.11
CA ASP A 414 -10.25 45.77 9.69
C ASP A 414 -8.75 45.56 9.41
N ALA A 415 -8.43 44.79 8.37
CA ALA A 415 -7.04 44.58 7.94
C ALA A 415 -6.42 45.88 7.41
N SER A 416 -5.14 46.11 7.74
CA SER A 416 -4.41 47.32 7.31
C SER A 416 -4.09 47.32 5.80
N SER A 417 -3.95 46.13 5.23
CA SER A 417 -3.75 45.89 3.81
C SER A 417 -4.63 44.74 3.33
N MET A 418 -5.16 44.88 2.11
CA MET A 418 -5.98 43.86 1.46
C MET A 418 -5.19 43.01 0.47
N ASP A 419 -3.88 43.24 0.29
CA ASP A 419 -3.10 42.57 -0.77
C ASP A 419 -2.79 41.09 -0.44
N HIS A 420 -2.59 40.74 0.83
CA HIS A 420 -2.31 39.38 1.29
C HIS A 420 -3.19 39.07 2.50
N LEU A 421 -4.43 38.71 2.24
CA LEU A 421 -5.48 38.67 3.25
C LEU A 421 -5.80 37.24 3.68
N PHE A 422 -5.88 37.01 4.99
CA PHE A 422 -6.37 35.78 5.61
C PHE A 422 -7.70 36.08 6.31
N CYS A 423 -8.79 35.57 5.76
CA CYS A 423 -10.14 36.00 6.13
C CYS A 423 -11.05 34.80 6.43
N THR A 424 -11.97 34.96 7.39
CA THR A 424 -13.01 33.94 7.58
C THR A 424 -14.04 34.04 6.47
N ILE A 425 -14.60 32.90 6.06
CA ILE A 425 -15.63 32.85 5.01
C ILE A 425 -16.86 33.69 5.38
N GLN A 426 -17.25 33.67 6.66
CA GLN A 426 -18.37 34.46 7.17
C GLN A 426 -18.09 35.95 7.05
N THR A 427 -16.88 36.41 7.38
CA THR A 427 -16.48 37.82 7.24
C THR A 427 -16.37 38.23 5.77
N ALA A 428 -15.85 37.36 4.90
CA ALA A 428 -15.73 37.63 3.47
C ALA A 428 -17.10 37.81 2.80
N SER A 429 -18.09 36.98 3.17
CA SER A 429 -19.46 37.07 2.65
C SER A 429 -20.24 38.24 3.26
N SER A 430 -20.21 38.43 4.58
CA SER A 430 -20.96 39.52 5.23
C SER A 430 -20.54 40.91 4.77
N ARG A 431 -19.28 41.07 4.36
CA ARG A 431 -18.72 42.31 3.81
C ARG A 431 -18.71 42.37 2.29
N THR A 432 -19.23 41.34 1.62
CA THR A 432 -19.29 41.22 0.16
C THR A 432 -18.00 41.67 -0.54
N LEU A 433 -16.84 41.17 -0.08
CA LEU A 433 -15.51 41.68 -0.49
C LEU A 433 -15.31 41.76 -2.01
N TRP A 434 -15.95 40.88 -2.78
CA TRP A 434 -15.91 40.87 -4.24
C TRP A 434 -16.59 42.07 -4.89
N GLN A 435 -17.61 42.65 -4.24
CA GLN A 435 -18.26 43.88 -4.70
C GLN A 435 -17.40 45.11 -4.43
N THR A 436 -16.72 45.15 -3.28
CA THR A 436 -15.89 46.31 -2.89
C THR A 436 -14.54 46.34 -3.60
N LEU A 437 -13.86 45.20 -3.68
CA LEU A 437 -12.51 45.11 -4.26
C LEU A 437 -12.53 44.83 -5.78
N GLY A 438 -13.64 44.30 -6.28
CA GLY A 438 -13.81 43.88 -7.67
C GLY A 438 -13.37 42.43 -7.92
N PRO A 439 -13.85 41.80 -9.01
CA PRO A 439 -13.71 40.36 -9.24
C PRO A 439 -12.27 39.92 -9.51
N LYS A 440 -11.43 40.77 -10.12
CA LYS A 440 -10.04 40.45 -10.52
C LYS A 440 -8.99 40.98 -9.54
N PHE A 441 -9.39 41.34 -8.32
CA PHE A 441 -8.47 41.96 -7.37
C PHE A 441 -7.40 40.98 -6.87
N TYR A 442 -7.77 39.73 -6.58
CA TYR A 442 -6.84 38.70 -6.13
C TYR A 442 -6.34 37.87 -7.31
N ASP A 443 -5.03 37.65 -7.37
CA ASP A 443 -4.39 36.79 -8.37
C ASP A 443 -4.45 35.32 -7.94
N PHE A 444 -4.39 35.07 -6.63
CA PHE A 444 -4.36 33.74 -6.03
C PHE A 444 -5.39 33.64 -4.90
N ILE A 445 -6.29 32.67 -4.97
CA ILE A 445 -7.24 32.38 -3.88
C ILE A 445 -7.01 30.97 -3.37
N VAL A 446 -6.83 30.84 -2.05
CA VAL A 446 -6.75 29.57 -1.33
C VAL A 446 -7.98 29.41 -0.46
N ILE A 447 -8.58 28.22 -0.51
CA ILE A 447 -9.70 27.84 0.34
C ILE A 447 -9.31 26.60 1.10
N ASP A 448 -9.16 26.71 2.42
CA ASP A 448 -8.99 25.54 3.28
C ASP A 448 -10.35 24.95 3.68
N GLU A 449 -10.36 23.63 3.83
CA GLU A 449 -11.55 22.79 4.03
C GLU A 449 -12.72 23.14 3.09
N ALA A 450 -12.49 23.08 1.77
CA ALA A 450 -13.47 23.44 0.75
C ALA A 450 -14.77 22.59 0.73
N HIS A 451 -14.97 21.64 1.66
CA HIS A 451 -16.08 20.67 1.68
C HIS A 451 -17.24 21.02 2.64
N HIS A 452 -17.19 22.15 3.35
CA HIS A 452 -18.20 22.49 4.35
C HIS A 452 -19.58 22.90 3.80
N SER A 453 -20.60 22.76 4.66
CA SER A 453 -22.05 22.76 4.37
C SER A 453 -22.70 24.12 4.07
N ALA A 454 -21.94 25.18 3.74
CA ALA A 454 -22.48 26.52 3.48
C ALA A 454 -22.49 26.85 1.97
N ALA A 455 -23.29 26.12 1.20
CA ALA A 455 -23.32 26.19 -0.27
C ALA A 455 -23.51 27.60 -0.82
N SER A 456 -24.49 28.36 -0.30
CA SER A 456 -24.79 29.70 -0.79
C SER A 456 -23.66 30.69 -0.56
N THR A 457 -23.06 30.67 0.63
CA THR A 457 -21.95 31.58 1.02
C THR A 457 -20.70 31.31 0.19
N TYR A 458 -20.40 30.04 -0.08
CA TYR A 458 -19.28 29.64 -0.94
C TYR A 458 -19.51 30.01 -2.39
N GLU A 459 -20.70 29.72 -2.92
CA GLU A 459 -21.10 30.07 -4.28
C GLU A 459 -20.98 31.58 -4.52
N GLU A 460 -21.44 32.40 -3.58
CA GLU A 460 -21.33 33.86 -3.66
C GLU A 460 -19.87 34.32 -3.80
N ILE A 461 -18.96 33.80 -2.96
CA ILE A 461 -17.54 34.18 -3.00
C ILE A 461 -16.87 33.66 -4.28
N LEU A 462 -17.10 32.39 -4.63
CA LEU A 462 -16.47 31.73 -5.77
C LEU A 462 -16.95 32.26 -7.12
N ASN A 463 -18.21 32.71 -7.20
CA ASN A 463 -18.77 33.39 -8.36
C ASN A 463 -18.41 34.88 -8.39
N GLY A 464 -18.18 35.49 -7.21
CA GLY A 464 -17.82 36.90 -7.07
C GLY A 464 -16.38 37.22 -7.48
N PHE A 465 -15.43 36.32 -7.23
CA PHE A 465 -14.03 36.49 -7.61
C PHE A 465 -13.61 35.66 -8.84
N SER A 466 -12.65 36.18 -9.60
CA SER A 466 -12.08 35.59 -10.81
C SER A 466 -10.54 35.65 -10.77
N PRO A 467 -9.89 34.86 -9.89
CA PRO A 467 -8.44 34.85 -9.78
C PRO A 467 -7.76 34.09 -10.92
N GLU A 468 -6.45 34.30 -11.09
CA GLU A 468 -5.61 33.51 -12.01
C GLU A 468 -5.49 32.06 -11.50
N ILE A 469 -5.29 31.88 -10.19
CA ILE A 469 -5.25 30.56 -9.54
C ILE A 469 -6.30 30.49 -8.43
N LEU A 470 -7.13 29.44 -8.48
CA LEU A 470 -8.03 29.06 -7.39
C LEU A 470 -7.62 27.68 -6.88
N LEU A 471 -7.18 27.63 -5.63
CA LEU A 471 -6.75 26.41 -4.97
C LEU A 471 -7.69 26.05 -3.82
N GLY A 472 -8.40 24.94 -3.97
CA GLY A 472 -9.16 24.32 -2.88
C GLY A 472 -8.33 23.27 -2.19
N MET A 473 -8.39 23.20 -0.87
CA MET A 473 -7.78 22.12 -0.09
C MET A 473 -8.86 21.49 0.77
N THR A 474 -8.90 20.16 0.80
CA THR A 474 -9.88 19.44 1.61
C THR A 474 -9.33 18.09 2.02
N ALA A 475 -9.82 17.52 3.12
CA ALA A 475 -9.60 16.10 3.39
C ALA A 475 -10.49 15.20 2.51
N THR A 476 -11.63 15.71 2.05
CA THR A 476 -12.69 14.95 1.38
C THR A 476 -13.41 15.81 0.35
N PRO A 477 -13.57 15.38 -0.90
CA PRO A 477 -14.28 16.14 -1.94
C PRO A 477 -15.82 16.00 -1.87
N GLU A 478 -16.31 14.99 -1.16
CA GLU A 478 -17.72 14.66 -0.97
C GLU A 478 -18.32 15.47 0.20
N ARG A 479 -19.43 16.18 -0.05
CA ARG A 479 -20.13 16.96 0.98
C ARG A 479 -21.07 16.07 1.80
N MET A 480 -21.38 16.49 3.02
CA MET A 480 -22.25 15.73 3.96
C MET A 480 -23.71 15.59 3.48
N ASP A 481 -24.16 16.53 2.65
CA ASP A 481 -25.47 16.53 1.98
C ASP A 481 -25.51 15.63 0.73
N GLY A 482 -24.38 15.06 0.31
CA GLY A 482 -24.26 14.22 -0.89
C GLY A 482 -23.95 15.01 -2.16
N GLU A 483 -23.86 16.34 -2.09
CA GLU A 483 -23.38 17.15 -3.21
C GLU A 483 -21.84 17.14 -3.29
N SER A 484 -21.28 17.66 -4.37
CA SER A 484 -19.84 17.71 -4.58
C SER A 484 -19.36 19.14 -4.74
N ILE A 485 -18.18 19.46 -4.18
CA ILE A 485 -17.51 20.74 -4.46
C ILE A 485 -16.77 20.75 -5.80
N LEU A 486 -16.61 19.57 -6.42
CA LEU A 486 -15.92 19.39 -7.68
C LEU A 486 -16.35 20.35 -8.81
N PRO A 487 -17.64 20.75 -8.97
CA PRO A 487 -18.06 21.68 -10.02
C PRO A 487 -17.30 23.01 -10.02
N PHE A 488 -16.90 23.54 -8.85
CA PHE A 488 -16.12 24.78 -8.74
C PHE A 488 -14.65 24.63 -9.16
N PHE A 489 -14.19 23.38 -9.25
CA PHE A 489 -12.82 22.98 -9.55
C PHE A 489 -12.76 22.10 -10.80
N ASN A 490 -13.53 22.46 -11.84
CA ASN A 490 -13.56 21.78 -13.13
C ASN A 490 -13.92 20.27 -13.06
N ASN A 491 -14.76 19.91 -12.08
CA ASN A 491 -15.17 18.53 -11.79
C ASN A 491 -14.00 17.56 -11.52
N ARG A 492 -12.89 18.06 -10.96
CA ARG A 492 -11.63 17.31 -10.88
C ARG A 492 -10.88 17.51 -9.57
N ILE A 493 -10.28 16.43 -9.09
CA ILE A 493 -9.26 16.45 -8.04
C ILE A 493 -7.91 16.55 -8.73
N ALA A 494 -7.19 17.63 -8.45
CA ALA A 494 -5.89 17.93 -9.07
C ALA A 494 -4.78 17.05 -8.51
N ALA A 495 -4.79 16.86 -7.19
CA ALA A 495 -3.83 16.02 -6.48
C ALA A 495 -4.50 15.37 -5.27
N GLU A 496 -4.09 14.14 -4.97
CA GLU A 496 -4.63 13.40 -3.83
C GLU A 496 -3.51 12.77 -2.99
N LEU A 497 -3.60 12.96 -1.67
CA LEU A 497 -2.79 12.27 -0.66
C LEU A 497 -3.74 11.60 0.32
N ARG A 498 -4.05 10.33 0.04
CA ARG A 498 -4.95 9.53 0.87
C ARG A 498 -4.28 9.17 2.20
N LEU A 499 -5.09 8.72 3.15
CA LEU A 499 -4.62 8.35 4.48
C LEU A 499 -3.48 7.29 4.47
N PRO A 500 -3.54 6.21 3.68
CA PRO A 500 -2.48 5.19 3.68
C PRO A 500 -1.12 5.76 3.23
N GLU A 501 -1.11 6.58 2.18
CA GLU A 501 0.11 7.23 1.70
C GLU A 501 0.68 8.17 2.76
N ALA A 502 -0.17 8.89 3.50
CA ALA A 502 0.26 9.74 4.60
C ALA A 502 0.90 8.96 5.77
N LEU A 503 0.44 7.73 6.01
CA LEU A 503 1.01 6.83 7.01
C LEU A 503 2.33 6.19 6.53
N GLU A 504 2.41 5.79 5.26
CA GLU A 504 3.65 5.30 4.62
C GLU A 504 4.78 6.32 4.70
N GLU A 505 4.47 7.59 4.43
CA GLU A 505 5.40 8.72 4.53
C GLU A 505 5.67 9.18 5.98
N LYS A 506 5.15 8.44 6.99
CA LYS A 506 5.27 8.72 8.43
C LYS A 506 4.82 10.12 8.85
N LEU A 507 3.93 10.74 8.07
CA LEU A 507 3.37 12.07 8.35
C LEU A 507 2.41 12.02 9.54
N LEU A 508 1.83 10.84 9.76
CA LEU A 508 0.85 10.55 10.79
C LEU A 508 1.37 9.45 11.72
N CYS A 509 0.86 9.46 12.94
CA CYS A 509 1.04 8.40 13.93
C CYS A 509 0.28 7.15 13.45
N PRO A 510 0.90 5.96 13.49
CA PRO A 510 0.25 4.71 13.08
C PRO A 510 -0.93 4.36 13.98
N PHE A 511 -1.77 3.43 13.55
CA PHE A 511 -2.92 2.97 14.32
C PHE A 511 -3.04 1.45 14.45
N GLN A 512 -3.65 1.01 15.55
CA GLN A 512 -4.12 -0.35 15.77
C GLN A 512 -5.64 -0.34 15.79
N TYR A 513 -6.24 -0.91 14.75
CA TYR A 513 -7.68 -0.92 14.54
C TYR A 513 -8.26 -2.26 14.92
N PHE A 514 -9.10 -2.29 15.95
CA PHE A 514 -9.78 -3.49 16.42
C PHE A 514 -11.27 -3.39 16.12
N CYS A 515 -11.76 -4.25 15.24
CA CYS A 515 -13.18 -4.45 15.03
C CYS A 515 -13.72 -5.44 16.07
N VAL A 516 -14.43 -4.89 17.04
CA VAL A 516 -15.04 -5.61 18.15
C VAL A 516 -16.46 -5.98 17.77
N SER A 517 -16.91 -7.19 18.11
CA SER A 517 -18.29 -7.60 17.84
C SER A 517 -19.27 -6.82 18.70
N ASP A 518 -20.20 -6.10 18.07
CA ASP A 518 -21.31 -5.45 18.74
C ASP A 518 -22.46 -6.48 18.92
N PRO A 519 -22.94 -6.71 20.15
CA PRO A 519 -24.03 -7.67 20.39
C PRO A 519 -25.38 -7.23 19.82
N VAL A 520 -25.55 -5.95 19.48
CA VAL A 520 -26.82 -5.41 18.98
C VAL A 520 -26.89 -5.50 17.45
N SER A 521 -27.92 -6.16 16.92
CA SER A 521 -28.15 -6.26 15.46
C SER A 521 -28.85 -5.01 14.92
N ILE A 522 -28.36 -4.49 13.79
CA ILE A 522 -28.92 -3.34 13.06
C ILE A 522 -29.18 -3.70 11.59
N ALA A 523 -29.45 -4.97 11.31
CA ALA A 523 -29.63 -5.47 9.95
C ALA A 523 -31.06 -5.29 9.41
N ASP A 524 -32.03 -5.05 10.29
CA ASP A 524 -33.44 -4.94 9.96
C ASP A 524 -33.79 -3.64 9.21
N ASN A 525 -34.81 -3.69 8.34
CA ASN A 525 -35.26 -2.53 7.57
C ASN A 525 -35.76 -1.37 8.44
N SER A 526 -36.20 -1.63 9.68
CA SER A 526 -36.61 -0.58 10.64
C SER A 526 -35.50 0.40 10.98
N PHE A 527 -34.23 -0.01 10.86
CA PHE A 527 -33.07 0.84 11.08
C PHE A 527 -32.64 1.61 9.83
N TRP A 528 -33.23 1.36 8.66
CA TRP A 528 -32.75 1.87 7.37
C TRP A 528 -33.78 2.75 6.66
N GLU A 529 -33.38 3.94 6.20
CA GLU A 529 -34.22 4.84 5.42
C GLU A 529 -33.38 5.74 4.51
N LEU A 530 -33.86 5.97 3.28
CA LEU A 530 -33.22 6.85 2.30
C LEU A 530 -31.71 6.58 2.10
N GLY A 531 -31.30 5.32 2.20
CA GLY A 531 -29.89 4.92 1.99
C GLY A 531 -28.96 5.14 3.19
N LYS A 532 -29.47 5.51 4.36
CA LYS A 532 -28.70 5.74 5.59
C LYS A 532 -29.39 5.08 6.80
N TYR A 533 -28.67 5.00 7.92
CA TYR A 533 -29.25 4.55 9.18
C TYR A 533 -30.11 5.63 9.85
N LYS A 534 -31.28 5.23 10.38
CA LYS A 534 -32.16 6.13 11.14
C LYS A 534 -31.59 6.41 12.54
N THR A 535 -31.18 7.64 12.80
CA THR A 535 -30.64 8.08 14.10
C THR A 535 -31.58 7.77 15.28
N SER A 536 -32.90 7.94 15.10
CA SER A 536 -33.90 7.70 16.15
C SER A 536 -34.05 6.20 16.50
N ALA A 537 -33.98 5.31 15.51
CA ALA A 537 -34.03 3.87 15.73
C ALA A 537 -32.76 3.37 16.46
N LEU A 538 -31.59 3.89 16.06
CA LEU A 538 -30.32 3.60 16.73
C LEU A 538 -30.27 4.14 18.17
N GLU A 539 -30.74 5.38 18.41
CA GLU A 539 -30.84 5.94 19.78
C GLU A 539 -31.70 5.05 20.69
N LYS A 540 -32.83 4.55 20.18
CA LYS A 540 -33.70 3.65 20.94
C LYS A 540 -32.97 2.37 21.33
N ALA A 541 -32.28 1.72 20.39
CA ALA A 541 -31.56 0.48 20.62
C ALA A 541 -30.30 0.64 21.50
N TYR A 542 -29.63 1.79 21.45
CA TYR A 542 -28.37 1.99 22.19
C TYR A 542 -28.55 2.65 23.55
N VAL A 543 -29.69 3.29 23.82
CA VAL A 543 -29.93 4.04 25.06
C VAL A 543 -31.22 3.62 25.75
N THR A 544 -32.34 3.56 25.01
CA THR A 544 -33.68 3.49 25.62
C THR A 544 -34.10 2.06 25.98
N ASP A 545 -33.72 1.09 25.17
CA ASP A 545 -33.99 -0.33 25.45
C ASP A 545 -32.92 -0.88 26.40
N SER A 546 -33.28 -1.01 27.69
CA SER A 546 -32.34 -1.36 28.75
C SER A 546 -31.66 -2.72 28.55
N ALA A 547 -32.35 -3.70 27.96
CA ALA A 547 -31.78 -5.02 27.75
C ALA A 547 -30.63 -4.98 26.72
N THR A 548 -30.81 -4.24 25.62
CA THR A 548 -29.81 -4.12 24.55
C THR A 548 -28.72 -3.11 24.90
N SER A 549 -29.05 -2.01 25.58
CA SER A 549 -28.08 -0.99 25.99
C SER A 549 -27.11 -1.50 27.07
N ASP A 550 -27.59 -2.26 28.07
CA ASP A 550 -26.72 -2.84 29.11
C ASP A 550 -25.77 -3.89 28.54
N GLN A 551 -26.27 -4.76 27.66
CA GLN A 551 -25.45 -5.78 26.99
C GLN A 551 -24.33 -5.12 26.16
N ARG A 552 -24.67 -4.06 25.41
CA ARG A 552 -23.71 -3.31 24.61
C ARG A 552 -22.70 -2.55 25.47
N LEU A 553 -23.13 -1.90 26.55
CA LEU A 553 -22.24 -1.21 27.48
C LEU A 553 -21.23 -2.18 28.11
N HIS A 554 -21.66 -3.39 28.48
CA HIS A 554 -20.77 -4.42 29.00
C HIS A 554 -19.72 -4.84 27.95
N ALA A 555 -20.11 -5.01 26.69
CA ALA A 555 -19.17 -5.30 25.60
C ALA A 555 -18.16 -4.15 25.40
N ILE A 556 -18.61 -2.89 25.49
CA ILE A 556 -17.76 -1.71 25.35
C ILE A 556 -16.71 -1.64 26.46
N LEU A 557 -17.12 -1.75 27.72
CA LEU A 557 -16.22 -1.71 28.87
C LEU A 557 -15.23 -2.87 28.83
N SER A 558 -15.70 -4.07 28.50
CA SER A 558 -14.85 -5.27 28.37
C SER A 558 -13.78 -5.09 27.29
N ALA A 559 -14.12 -4.47 26.16
CA ALA A 559 -13.15 -4.19 25.10
C ALA A 559 -12.14 -3.10 25.53
N VAL A 560 -12.60 -2.01 26.16
CA VAL A 560 -11.72 -0.95 26.66
C VAL A 560 -10.72 -1.50 27.67
N GLU A 561 -11.15 -2.35 28.60
CA GLU A 561 -10.27 -3.01 29.57
C GLU A 561 -9.29 -3.97 28.89
N ARG A 562 -9.80 -4.82 28.00
CA ARG A 562 -9.04 -5.82 27.24
C ARG A 562 -7.90 -5.22 26.42
N TYR A 563 -8.17 -4.19 25.63
CA TYR A 563 -7.18 -3.61 24.72
C TYR A 563 -6.26 -2.59 25.41
N ASN A 564 -6.61 -2.09 26.60
CA ASN A 564 -5.71 -1.30 27.44
C ASN A 564 -4.97 -2.12 28.51
N LEU A 565 -5.10 -3.46 28.49
CA LEU A 565 -4.44 -4.38 29.42
C LEU A 565 -4.72 -4.04 30.90
N GLY A 566 -5.93 -3.57 31.21
CA GLY A 566 -6.34 -3.17 32.55
C GLY A 566 -5.76 -1.83 33.05
N ASN A 567 -4.89 -1.15 32.30
CA ASN A 567 -4.32 0.14 32.70
C ASN A 567 -4.92 1.31 31.91
N LEU A 568 -5.84 2.03 32.53
CA LEU A 568 -6.51 3.22 31.95
C LEU A 568 -5.80 4.55 32.29
N SER A 569 -4.70 4.54 33.03
CA SER A 569 -4.05 5.77 33.52
C SER A 569 -3.54 6.66 32.38
N ALA A 570 -3.01 6.05 31.31
CA ALA A 570 -2.46 6.75 30.16
C ALA A 570 -3.50 7.07 29.07
N VAL A 571 -4.76 6.63 29.23
CA VAL A 571 -5.78 6.77 28.18
C VAL A 571 -6.24 8.22 28.06
N LYS A 572 -6.26 8.70 26.81
CA LYS A 572 -6.83 9.98 26.38
C LYS A 572 -7.72 9.67 25.16
N GLY A 573 -8.96 9.31 25.45
CA GLY A 573 -9.89 8.72 24.51
C GLY A 573 -10.96 9.69 23.98
N LEU A 574 -11.37 9.48 22.73
CA LEU A 574 -12.52 10.13 22.11
C LEU A 574 -13.56 9.07 21.71
N GLY A 575 -14.82 9.26 22.09
CA GLY A 575 -15.92 8.36 21.74
C GLY A 575 -16.95 9.03 20.84
N PHE A 576 -17.22 8.43 19.68
CA PHE A 576 -18.17 8.94 18.70
C PHE A 576 -19.51 8.21 18.78
N CYS A 577 -20.53 8.91 19.25
CA CYS A 577 -21.87 8.41 19.55
C CYS A 577 -22.88 8.80 18.46
N VAL A 578 -23.98 8.04 18.38
CA VAL A 578 -25.08 8.26 17.41
C VAL A 578 -25.82 9.59 17.66
N SER A 579 -26.05 9.96 18.93
CA SER A 579 -26.85 11.13 19.30
C SER A 579 -26.35 11.77 20.59
N ILE A 580 -26.85 12.97 20.91
CA ILE A 580 -26.50 13.70 22.13
C ILE A 580 -26.83 12.86 23.37
N LYS A 581 -28.03 12.26 23.42
CA LYS A 581 -28.44 11.40 24.55
C LYS A 581 -27.53 10.20 24.71
N HIS A 582 -27.05 9.61 23.61
CA HIS A 582 -26.11 8.50 23.66
C HIS A 582 -24.74 8.95 24.22
N ALA A 583 -24.25 10.14 23.84
CA ALA A 583 -23.01 10.67 24.40
C ALA A 583 -23.12 10.94 25.91
N GLU A 584 -24.24 11.50 26.37
CA GLU A 584 -24.53 11.71 27.78
C GLU A 584 -24.63 10.39 28.56
N PHE A 585 -25.35 9.40 28.01
CA PHE A 585 -25.47 8.05 28.58
C PHE A 585 -24.09 7.39 28.76
N MET A 586 -23.23 7.44 27.74
CA MET A 586 -21.89 6.85 27.81
C MET A 586 -21.01 7.53 28.85
N ALA A 587 -21.03 8.88 28.92
CA ALA A 587 -20.28 9.61 29.94
C ALA A 587 -20.74 9.24 31.36
N GLN A 588 -22.06 9.17 31.60
CA GLN A 588 -22.60 8.76 32.89
C GLN A 588 -22.22 7.32 33.25
N ALA A 589 -22.36 6.39 32.29
CA ALA A 589 -22.04 4.98 32.48
C ALA A 589 -20.55 4.73 32.80
N PHE A 590 -19.64 5.44 32.11
CA PHE A 590 -18.21 5.35 32.37
C PHE A 590 -17.83 5.92 33.75
N ASN A 591 -18.42 7.06 34.13
CA ASN A 591 -18.21 7.64 35.47
C ASN A 591 -18.72 6.72 36.58
N ALA A 592 -19.86 6.03 36.37
CA ALA A 592 -20.37 5.04 37.33
C ALA A 592 -19.43 3.84 37.55
N LYS A 593 -18.50 3.60 36.61
CA LYS A 593 -17.44 2.59 36.70
C LYS A 593 -16.08 3.17 37.14
N GLY A 594 -16.04 4.43 37.57
CA GLY A 594 -14.83 5.11 38.01
C GLY A 594 -13.92 5.59 36.87
N ILE A 595 -14.41 5.63 35.63
CA ILE A 595 -13.66 6.13 34.47
C ILE A 595 -14.09 7.56 34.20
N ALA A 596 -13.28 8.53 34.63
CA ALA A 596 -13.56 9.96 34.50
C ALA A 596 -13.84 10.34 33.03
N SER A 597 -15.08 10.72 32.74
CA SER A 597 -15.55 10.96 31.37
C SER A 597 -16.50 12.15 31.29
N GLU A 598 -16.53 12.85 30.15
CA GLU A 598 -17.42 13.99 29.93
C GLU A 598 -18.05 13.96 28.54
N SER A 599 -19.27 14.46 28.38
CA SER A 599 -19.95 14.57 27.09
C SER A 599 -19.88 16.00 26.55
N LEU A 600 -19.40 16.17 25.32
CA LEU A 600 -19.36 17.47 24.64
C LEU A 600 -20.26 17.47 23.40
N THR A 601 -21.20 18.42 23.37
CA THR A 601 -22.23 18.53 22.33
C THR A 601 -22.19 19.91 21.68
N SER A 602 -22.95 20.11 20.60
CA SER A 602 -23.07 21.41 19.91
C SER A 602 -23.65 22.51 20.81
N GLN A 603 -24.29 22.14 21.92
CA GLN A 603 -24.89 23.05 22.89
C GLN A 603 -23.92 23.46 24.00
N THR A 604 -22.75 22.80 24.11
CA THR A 604 -21.75 23.12 25.13
C THR A 604 -20.99 24.42 24.78
N SER A 605 -20.88 25.34 25.73
CA SER A 605 -20.15 26.61 25.57
C SER A 605 -18.66 26.41 25.31
N ASP A 606 -18.03 27.39 24.66
CA ASP A 606 -16.61 27.30 24.29
C ASP A 606 -15.66 27.24 25.50
N ASP A 607 -16.02 27.89 26.61
CA ASP A 607 -15.20 27.86 27.83
C ASP A 607 -15.20 26.47 28.48
N VAL A 608 -16.36 25.82 28.58
CA VAL A 608 -16.49 24.45 29.09
C VAL A 608 -15.75 23.48 28.16
N ARG A 609 -15.87 23.67 26.85
CA ARG A 609 -15.16 22.88 25.84
C ARG A 609 -13.64 22.99 26.00
N LYS A 610 -13.09 24.21 26.12
CA LYS A 610 -11.66 24.45 26.34
C LYS A 610 -11.18 23.80 27.65
N ALA A 611 -11.97 23.91 28.72
CA ALA A 611 -11.66 23.30 30.00
C ALA A 611 -11.62 21.76 29.92
N ALA A 612 -12.63 21.12 29.33
CA ALA A 612 -12.68 19.66 29.16
C ALA A 612 -11.51 19.13 28.32
N ILE A 613 -11.15 19.85 27.25
CA ILE A 613 -9.96 19.51 26.44
C ILE A 613 -8.67 19.56 27.27
N GLN A 614 -8.50 20.59 28.11
CA GLN A 614 -7.33 20.69 28.98
C GLN A 614 -7.31 19.57 30.03
N LYS A 615 -8.46 19.20 30.59
CA LYS A 615 -8.57 18.06 31.52
C LYS A 615 -8.23 16.72 30.87
N LEU A 616 -8.58 16.52 29.60
CA LEU A 616 -8.16 15.34 28.84
C LEU A 616 -6.64 15.37 28.59
N ARG A 617 -6.06 16.53 28.27
CA ARG A 617 -4.62 16.69 28.05
C ARG A 617 -3.81 16.41 29.32
N SER A 618 -4.26 16.87 30.49
CA SER A 618 -3.62 16.61 31.78
C SER A 618 -3.82 15.17 32.27
N GLY A 619 -4.82 14.46 31.74
CA GLY A 619 -5.16 13.09 32.12
C GLY A 619 -6.12 12.99 33.31
N GLU A 620 -6.71 14.11 33.75
CA GLU A 620 -7.81 14.15 34.72
C GLU A 620 -9.06 13.46 34.15
N LEU A 621 -9.38 13.74 32.89
CA LEU A 621 -10.37 12.99 32.11
C LEU A 621 -9.70 11.89 31.30
N LYS A 622 -10.36 10.75 31.17
CA LYS A 622 -9.95 9.62 30.31
C LYS A 622 -10.68 9.60 28.99
N PHE A 623 -11.96 9.93 28.96
CA PHE A 623 -12.76 9.93 27.73
C PHE A 623 -13.60 11.19 27.56
N ILE A 624 -13.69 11.66 26.32
CA ILE A 624 -14.72 12.62 25.90
C ILE A 624 -15.64 11.94 24.90
N PHE A 625 -16.95 11.94 25.18
CA PHE A 625 -17.98 11.44 24.27
C PHE A 625 -18.63 12.58 23.50
N THR A 626 -18.84 12.38 22.20
CA THR A 626 -19.36 13.41 21.30
C THR A 626 -20.14 12.80 20.15
N VAL A 627 -20.86 13.64 19.41
CA VAL A 627 -21.53 13.26 18.15
C VAL A 627 -20.70 13.74 16.97
N ASP A 628 -20.67 15.06 16.74
CA ASP A 628 -20.00 15.67 15.59
C ASP A 628 -19.11 16.88 15.96
N LEU A 629 -18.98 17.22 17.25
CA LEU A 629 -18.28 18.45 17.69
C LEU A 629 -16.79 18.46 17.32
N PHE A 630 -16.20 17.27 17.25
CA PHE A 630 -14.79 17.07 16.90
C PHE A 630 -14.57 16.75 15.43
N ASN A 631 -15.59 16.88 14.58
CA ASN A 631 -15.38 16.71 13.13
C ASN A 631 -14.47 17.84 12.61
N GLU A 632 -14.51 19.05 13.21
CA GLU A 632 -13.82 20.25 12.72
C GLU A 632 -13.21 21.13 13.83
N GLY A 633 -11.98 21.61 13.62
CA GLY A 633 -11.37 22.75 14.33
C GLY A 633 -10.98 22.60 15.81
N VAL A 634 -10.98 21.39 16.38
CA VAL A 634 -10.35 21.11 17.69
C VAL A 634 -9.17 20.16 17.49
N ASP A 635 -8.02 20.51 18.08
CA ASP A 635 -6.77 19.76 17.96
C ASP A 635 -6.33 19.16 19.30
N ILE A 636 -6.29 17.83 19.37
CA ILE A 636 -5.82 17.07 20.54
C ILE A 636 -4.83 16.01 20.06
N PRO A 637 -3.57 16.38 19.72
CA PRO A 637 -2.59 15.42 19.24
C PRO A 637 -2.34 14.27 20.22
N GLU A 638 -2.51 14.53 21.52
CA GLU A 638 -2.31 13.57 22.60
C GLU A 638 -3.39 12.48 22.68
N ALA A 639 -4.51 12.61 21.94
CA ALA A 639 -5.54 11.58 21.89
C ALA A 639 -4.95 10.26 21.38
N ASN A 640 -5.03 9.20 22.20
CA ASN A 640 -4.39 7.91 21.92
C ASN A 640 -5.39 6.74 21.82
N GLN A 641 -6.68 7.00 22.06
CA GLN A 641 -7.74 6.02 21.84
C GLN A 641 -8.96 6.65 21.15
N VAL A 642 -9.56 5.94 20.20
CA VAL A 642 -10.82 6.31 19.54
C VAL A 642 -11.81 5.17 19.66
N LEU A 643 -13.04 5.48 20.07
CA LEU A 643 -14.16 4.54 20.12
C LEU A 643 -15.18 4.93 19.05
N PHE A 644 -15.37 4.07 18.04
CA PHE A 644 -16.48 4.19 17.09
C PHE A 644 -17.68 3.41 17.63
N LEU A 645 -18.64 4.15 18.19
CA LEU A 645 -19.85 3.60 18.81
C LEU A 645 -21.09 3.81 17.92
N ARG A 646 -20.90 4.11 16.64
CA ARG A 646 -21.98 4.30 15.65
C ARG A 646 -21.60 3.71 14.29
N PRO A 647 -22.57 3.18 13.52
CA PRO A 647 -22.37 2.98 12.09
C PRO A 647 -22.16 4.35 11.45
N THR A 648 -20.95 4.59 10.93
CA THR A 648 -20.64 5.86 10.28
C THR A 648 -20.94 5.71 8.79
N ASP A 649 -22.07 6.28 8.35
CA ASP A 649 -22.52 6.21 6.96
C ASP A 649 -21.64 7.03 6.01
N SER A 650 -21.11 8.15 6.50
CA SER A 650 -20.25 9.04 5.73
C SER A 650 -18.78 8.64 5.89
N LEU A 651 -18.14 8.24 4.79
CA LEU A 651 -16.70 7.97 4.75
C LEU A 651 -15.88 9.21 5.16
N THR A 652 -16.34 10.39 4.74
CA THR A 652 -15.77 11.69 5.13
C THR A 652 -15.68 11.86 6.64
N VAL A 653 -16.82 11.68 7.34
CA VAL A 653 -16.87 11.83 8.79
C VAL A 653 -15.97 10.79 9.47
N PHE A 654 -15.97 9.55 8.99
CA PHE A 654 -15.10 8.50 9.52
C PHE A 654 -13.60 8.88 9.43
N LEU A 655 -13.14 9.32 8.25
CA LEU A 655 -11.73 9.68 8.05
C LEU A 655 -11.31 10.91 8.84
N GLN A 656 -12.20 11.90 8.99
CA GLN A 656 -11.95 13.07 9.83
C GLN A 656 -11.82 12.71 11.31
N GLN A 657 -12.74 11.88 11.80
CA GLN A 657 -12.75 11.40 13.19
C GLN A 657 -11.51 10.57 13.50
N LEU A 658 -11.13 9.67 12.59
CA LEU A 658 -9.91 8.88 12.70
C LEU A 658 -8.67 9.78 12.68
N GLY A 659 -8.58 10.68 11.69
CA GLY A 659 -7.42 11.56 11.48
C GLY A 659 -7.06 12.47 12.65
N ARG A 660 -8.03 12.80 13.52
CA ARG A 660 -7.79 13.52 14.78
C ARG A 660 -6.87 12.74 15.72
N GLY A 661 -7.09 11.43 15.81
CA GLY A 661 -6.26 10.52 16.59
C GLY A 661 -4.93 10.17 15.92
N LEU A 662 -4.70 10.51 14.65
CA LEU A 662 -3.49 10.13 13.93
C LEU A 662 -2.36 11.17 13.99
N ARG A 663 -2.50 12.25 14.77
CA ARG A 663 -1.40 13.21 14.96
C ARG A 663 -0.33 12.65 15.89
N HIS A 664 0.93 12.99 15.60
CA HIS A 664 2.07 12.67 16.46
C HIS A 664 2.00 13.45 17.77
N ALA A 665 2.35 12.79 18.88
CA ALA A 665 2.48 13.42 20.19
C ALA A 665 3.59 12.75 21.01
N LYS A 666 4.20 13.50 21.94
CA LYS A 666 5.29 12.97 22.77
C LYS A 666 4.79 11.79 23.61
N GLY A 667 5.46 10.64 23.49
CA GLY A 667 5.13 9.41 24.23
C GLY A 667 3.97 8.60 23.64
N LYS A 668 3.41 9.01 22.50
CA LYS A 668 2.37 8.27 21.79
C LYS A 668 3.01 7.41 20.70
N GLU A 669 2.99 6.09 20.88
CA GLU A 669 3.51 5.13 19.89
C GLU A 669 2.52 4.93 18.73
N CYS A 670 1.26 4.66 19.04
CA CYS A 670 0.20 4.43 18.06
C CYS A 670 -1.17 4.88 18.60
N LEU A 671 -2.12 5.11 17.69
CA LEU A 671 -3.54 5.28 18.03
C LEU A 671 -4.22 3.93 18.19
N VAL A 672 -4.94 3.70 19.29
CA VAL A 672 -5.83 2.53 19.45
C VAL A 672 -7.23 2.89 18.97
N VAL A 673 -7.77 2.15 18.02
CA VAL A 673 -9.13 2.35 17.52
C VAL A 673 -9.97 1.13 17.85
N LEU A 674 -11.06 1.31 18.60
CA LEU A 674 -12.04 0.27 18.87
C LEU A 674 -13.32 0.59 18.10
N ASP A 675 -13.65 -0.26 17.14
CA ASP A 675 -14.80 -0.11 16.25
C ASP A 675 -15.81 -1.21 16.50
N PHE A 676 -16.99 -0.85 17.00
CA PHE A 676 -18.03 -1.80 17.36
C PHE A 676 -18.86 -2.14 16.12
N VAL A 677 -18.58 -3.32 15.56
CA VAL A 677 -19.19 -3.79 14.33
C VAL A 677 -20.39 -4.67 14.67
N ALA A 678 -21.57 -4.14 14.37
CA ALA A 678 -22.83 -4.85 14.47
C ALA A 678 -23.13 -5.68 13.22
N GLN A 679 -24.15 -6.52 13.31
CA GLN A 679 -24.74 -7.12 12.11
C GLN A 679 -25.42 -6.01 11.28
N MET A 680 -24.80 -5.67 10.15
CA MET A 680 -25.17 -4.52 9.31
C MET A 680 -26.29 -4.84 8.31
N HIS A 681 -26.97 -3.80 7.87
CA HIS A 681 -27.98 -3.87 6.82
C HIS A 681 -27.33 -4.20 5.47
N LYS A 682 -28.01 -4.97 4.62
CA LYS A 682 -27.47 -5.47 3.33
C LYS A 682 -27.05 -4.38 2.33
N LYS A 683 -27.60 -3.17 2.46
CA LYS A 683 -27.26 -2.01 1.61
C LYS A 683 -26.10 -1.18 2.15
N TYR A 684 -25.67 -1.41 3.40
CA TYR A 684 -24.53 -0.72 3.99
C TYR A 684 -23.23 -1.24 3.37
N ARG A 685 -22.34 -0.33 2.94
CA ARG A 685 -21.08 -0.63 2.23
C ARG A 685 -19.87 -0.52 3.16
N VAL A 686 -19.70 -1.49 4.05
CA VAL A 686 -18.57 -1.53 5.00
C VAL A 686 -17.21 -1.67 4.29
N ASP A 687 -17.20 -2.25 3.09
CA ASP A 687 -16.01 -2.42 2.27
C ASP A 687 -15.36 -1.09 1.88
N ARG A 688 -16.14 -0.02 1.68
CA ARG A 688 -15.60 1.32 1.39
C ARG A 688 -14.76 1.86 2.54
N LYS A 689 -15.16 1.58 3.78
CA LYS A 689 -14.43 1.98 5.00
C LYS A 689 -13.05 1.33 5.04
N PHE A 690 -12.97 0.00 4.84
CA PHE A 690 -11.70 -0.72 4.85
C PHE A 690 -10.84 -0.41 3.63
N ALA A 691 -11.45 -0.25 2.45
CA ALA A 691 -10.73 0.15 1.24
C ALA A 691 -10.00 1.48 1.43
N ALA A 692 -10.64 2.46 2.06
CA ALA A 692 -10.01 3.77 2.34
C ALA A 692 -8.80 3.71 3.29
N LEU A 693 -8.64 2.63 4.05
CA LEU A 693 -7.50 2.40 4.94
C LEU A 693 -6.34 1.64 4.25
N LEU A 694 -6.53 1.16 3.02
CA LEU A 694 -5.54 0.38 2.28
C LEU A 694 -4.82 1.20 1.19
N PRO A 695 -3.49 1.04 1.01
CA PRO A 695 -2.71 1.83 0.05
C PRO A 695 -3.18 1.76 -1.40
N ASN A 696 -3.68 0.61 -1.84
CA ASN A 696 -4.15 0.41 -3.21
C ASN A 696 -5.59 -0.10 -3.18
N ASN A 697 -6.54 0.70 -3.69
CA ASN A 697 -7.97 0.36 -3.87
C ASN A 697 -8.25 -0.85 -4.81
N ARG A 698 -7.26 -1.70 -5.07
CA ARG A 698 -7.28 -2.75 -6.10
C ARG A 698 -7.36 -4.17 -5.55
N TYR A 699 -7.25 -4.35 -4.23
CA TYR A 699 -7.33 -5.67 -3.63
C TYR A 699 -8.78 -6.10 -3.42
N ASN A 700 -9.03 -7.40 -3.57
CA ASN A 700 -10.30 -7.97 -3.16
C ASN A 700 -10.36 -7.87 -1.63
N ILE A 701 -11.10 -6.88 -1.11
CA ILE A 701 -11.23 -6.61 0.34
C ILE A 701 -11.55 -7.88 1.13
N LYS A 702 -12.32 -8.80 0.54
CA LYS A 702 -12.59 -10.11 1.15
C LYS A 702 -11.30 -10.91 1.39
N LYS A 703 -10.41 -11.00 0.40
CA LYS A 703 -9.12 -11.70 0.52
C LYS A 703 -8.21 -11.00 1.56
N GLU A 704 -8.20 -9.67 1.58
CA GLU A 704 -7.45 -8.90 2.59
C GLU A 704 -7.93 -9.21 4.00
N ILE A 705 -9.25 -9.22 4.24
CA ILE A 705 -9.83 -9.59 5.53
C ILE A 705 -9.48 -11.03 5.91
N GLU A 706 -9.63 -11.98 4.99
CA GLU A 706 -9.32 -13.41 5.22
C GLU A 706 -7.82 -13.64 5.51
N ALA A 707 -6.94 -12.77 4.99
CA ALA A 707 -5.48 -12.83 5.18
C ALA A 707 -4.96 -11.96 6.35
N GLY A 708 -5.84 -11.26 7.07
CA GLY A 708 -5.45 -10.39 8.20
C GLY A 708 -4.81 -9.06 7.79
N PHE A 709 -5.19 -8.50 6.63
CA PHE A 709 -4.66 -7.25 6.05
C PHE A 709 -3.12 -7.20 5.94
N PRO A 710 -2.50 -8.12 5.18
CA PRO A 710 -1.03 -8.19 5.04
C PRO A 710 -0.40 -6.93 4.44
N HIS A 711 -1.15 -6.15 3.67
CA HIS A 711 -0.66 -5.00 2.90
C HIS A 711 -0.99 -3.64 3.54
N MET A 712 -1.14 -3.58 4.88
CA MET A 712 -1.35 -2.31 5.58
C MET A 712 -0.13 -1.39 5.47
N ALA A 713 -0.39 -0.08 5.53
CA ALA A 713 0.66 0.93 5.66
C ALA A 713 1.57 0.60 6.87
N PRO A 714 2.89 0.88 6.79
CA PRO A 714 3.82 0.66 7.88
C PRO A 714 3.31 1.21 9.21
N GLY A 715 3.47 0.43 10.27
CA GLY A 715 3.01 0.77 11.62
C GLY A 715 1.56 0.40 11.90
N CYS A 716 0.73 0.29 10.87
CA CYS A 716 -0.70 0.10 11.04
C CYS A 716 -1.10 -1.38 11.04
N SER A 717 -2.10 -1.72 11.86
CA SER A 717 -2.68 -3.07 11.90
C SER A 717 -4.20 -3.01 12.02
N ILE A 718 -4.91 -3.87 11.31
CA ILE A 718 -6.36 -4.06 11.45
C ILE A 718 -6.62 -5.50 11.89
N GLN A 719 -7.39 -5.69 12.96
CA GLN A 719 -7.77 -7.00 13.47
C GLN A 719 -9.28 -7.06 13.70
N LEU A 720 -9.90 -8.15 13.24
CA LEU A 720 -11.33 -8.39 13.42
C LEU A 720 -11.51 -9.57 14.37
N GLU A 721 -12.35 -9.40 15.39
CA GLU A 721 -12.81 -10.54 16.18
C GLU A 721 -13.57 -11.53 15.28
N ALA A 722 -13.52 -12.83 15.58
CA ALA A 722 -14.02 -13.87 14.68
C ALA A 722 -15.47 -13.65 14.22
N GLN A 723 -16.36 -13.24 15.14
CA GLN A 723 -17.76 -12.94 14.82
C GLN A 723 -17.89 -11.64 14.01
N ALA A 724 -17.10 -10.60 14.29
CA ALA A 724 -17.08 -9.36 13.50
C ALA A 724 -16.59 -9.65 12.07
N MET A 725 -15.56 -10.49 11.92
CA MET A 725 -15.05 -10.93 10.62
C MET A 725 -16.13 -11.63 9.79
N GLU A 726 -16.88 -12.56 10.41
CA GLU A 726 -17.98 -13.25 9.73
C GLU A 726 -19.07 -12.28 9.27
N GLN A 727 -19.47 -11.32 10.13
CA GLN A 727 -20.48 -10.30 9.80
C GLN A 727 -20.03 -9.38 8.67
N VAL A 728 -18.78 -8.92 8.68
CA VAL A 728 -18.20 -8.10 7.61
C VAL A 728 -18.15 -8.89 6.30
N ILE A 729 -17.65 -10.12 6.31
CA ILE A 729 -17.60 -10.97 5.11
C ILE A 729 -19.01 -11.25 4.57
N ALA A 730 -19.99 -11.48 5.44
CA ALA A 730 -21.38 -11.68 5.04
C ALA A 730 -21.98 -10.42 4.39
N ASN A 731 -21.75 -9.23 4.95
CA ASN A 731 -22.18 -7.96 4.36
C ASN A 731 -21.53 -7.72 2.99
N ILE A 732 -20.22 -7.92 2.87
CA ILE A 732 -19.49 -7.84 1.60
C ILE A 732 -20.09 -8.83 0.59
N LYS A 733 -20.25 -10.11 0.97
CA LYS A 733 -20.87 -11.10 0.07
C LYS A 733 -22.26 -10.65 -0.38
N ALA A 734 -23.11 -10.17 0.52
CA ALA A 734 -24.45 -9.71 0.18
C ALA A 734 -24.45 -8.49 -0.76
N ALA A 735 -23.52 -7.55 -0.57
CA ALA A 735 -23.35 -6.39 -1.44
C ALA A 735 -22.82 -6.78 -2.84
N TYR A 736 -21.88 -7.74 -2.93
CA TYR A 736 -21.20 -8.11 -4.17
C TYR A 736 -21.82 -9.28 -4.94
N SER A 737 -22.49 -10.23 -4.28
CA SER A 737 -23.15 -11.39 -4.93
C SER A 737 -24.29 -10.96 -5.86
N ASN A 738 -24.70 -9.69 -5.77
CA ASN A 738 -25.67 -9.07 -6.64
C ASN A 738 -25.07 -8.02 -7.58
N LEU A 739 -23.75 -7.93 -7.83
CA LEU A 739 -23.20 -6.87 -8.68
C LEU A 739 -23.92 -6.75 -10.04
N LYS A 740 -24.31 -7.89 -10.65
CA LYS A 740 -25.12 -7.90 -11.87
C LYS A 740 -26.48 -7.22 -11.71
N ASN A 741 -27.18 -7.52 -10.61
CA ASN A 741 -28.50 -6.94 -10.31
C ASN A 741 -28.38 -5.50 -9.82
N TYR A 742 -27.41 -5.22 -8.95
CA TYR A 742 -27.08 -3.90 -8.41
C TYR A 742 -26.74 -2.92 -9.53
N VAL A 743 -25.87 -3.30 -10.47
CA VAL A 743 -25.52 -2.45 -11.60
C VAL A 743 -26.76 -2.15 -12.45
N ILE A 744 -27.58 -3.17 -12.75
CA ILE A 744 -28.82 -2.97 -13.52
C ILE A 744 -29.82 -2.06 -12.78
N GLU A 745 -30.04 -2.28 -11.48
CA GLU A 745 -30.96 -1.49 -10.66
C GLU A 745 -30.50 -0.02 -10.55
N THR A 746 -29.22 0.20 -10.28
CA THR A 746 -28.65 1.57 -10.18
C THR A 746 -28.58 2.28 -11.52
N LEU A 747 -28.33 1.57 -12.62
CA LEU A 747 -28.37 2.17 -13.97
C LEU A 747 -29.77 2.63 -14.36
N LYS A 748 -30.82 1.91 -13.92
CA LYS A 748 -32.22 2.29 -14.19
C LYS A 748 -32.61 3.60 -13.54
N THR A 749 -32.13 3.84 -12.32
CA THR A 749 -32.48 5.04 -11.55
C THR A 749 -31.40 6.12 -11.60
N PHE A 750 -30.25 5.89 -12.25
CA PHE A 750 -29.08 6.78 -12.21
C PHE A 750 -29.41 8.25 -12.51
N GLU A 751 -30.07 8.53 -13.62
CA GLU A 751 -30.37 9.91 -14.04
C GLU A 751 -31.37 10.58 -13.08
N GLN A 752 -32.29 9.80 -12.50
CA GLN A 752 -33.26 10.27 -11.51
C GLN A 752 -32.61 10.52 -10.14
N ASP A 753 -31.72 9.62 -9.72
CA ASP A 753 -31.06 9.65 -8.42
C ASP A 753 -29.96 10.71 -8.35
N THR A 754 -29.32 11.02 -9.48
CA THR A 754 -28.10 11.85 -9.53
C THR A 754 -28.25 13.15 -10.33
N GLY A 755 -29.25 13.25 -11.20
CA GLY A 755 -29.43 14.37 -12.12
C GLY A 755 -28.35 14.49 -13.20
N LYS A 756 -27.45 13.50 -13.36
CA LYS A 756 -26.37 13.47 -14.36
C LYS A 756 -26.71 12.55 -15.52
N GLU A 757 -26.17 12.85 -16.70
CA GLU A 757 -26.25 11.97 -17.87
C GLU A 757 -25.51 10.65 -17.61
N LEU A 758 -26.12 9.54 -18.05
CA LEU A 758 -25.54 8.20 -17.91
C LEU A 758 -24.36 7.96 -18.88
N THR A 759 -23.16 8.35 -18.44
CA THR A 759 -21.89 8.05 -19.10
C THR A 759 -21.05 7.09 -18.27
N PHE A 760 -20.10 6.39 -18.89
CA PHE A 760 -19.16 5.51 -18.17
C PHE A 760 -18.47 6.23 -17.02
N SER A 761 -17.99 7.44 -17.28
CA SER A 761 -17.31 8.30 -16.31
C SER A 761 -18.21 8.64 -15.11
N ASN A 762 -19.40 9.19 -15.37
CA ASN A 762 -20.32 9.60 -14.31
C ASN A 762 -20.76 8.42 -13.44
N TYR A 763 -21.01 7.27 -14.06
CA TYR A 763 -21.47 6.08 -13.35
C TYR A 763 -20.38 5.50 -12.43
N ILE A 764 -19.16 5.33 -12.96
CA ILE A 764 -18.01 4.82 -12.19
C ILE A 764 -17.69 5.72 -11.00
N TYR A 765 -17.65 7.04 -11.20
CA TYR A 765 -17.37 7.98 -10.11
C TYR A 765 -18.46 8.01 -9.03
N THR A 766 -19.73 7.88 -9.42
CA THR A 766 -20.84 7.96 -8.46
C THR A 766 -20.92 6.73 -7.58
N TYR A 767 -20.75 5.54 -8.16
CA TYR A 767 -20.90 4.28 -7.41
C TYR A 767 -19.57 3.68 -6.93
N ASP A 768 -18.43 4.28 -7.29
CA ASP A 768 -17.09 3.84 -6.90
C ASP A 768 -16.87 2.35 -7.26
N ILE A 769 -17.16 2.02 -8.51
CA ILE A 769 -17.02 0.66 -9.05
C ILE A 769 -15.71 0.56 -9.81
N ASP A 770 -14.92 -0.49 -9.56
CA ASP A 770 -13.71 -0.77 -10.33
C ASP A 770 -14.03 -1.02 -11.82
N PRO A 771 -13.53 -0.17 -12.75
CA PRO A 771 -13.75 -0.33 -14.19
C PRO A 771 -13.38 -1.71 -14.71
N SER A 772 -12.30 -2.31 -14.20
CA SER A 772 -11.81 -3.60 -14.68
C SER A 772 -12.80 -4.73 -14.39
N ARG A 773 -13.44 -4.70 -13.21
CA ARG A 773 -14.46 -5.68 -12.82
C ARG A 773 -15.77 -5.50 -13.60
N LEU A 774 -16.15 -4.26 -13.88
CA LEU A 774 -17.37 -3.98 -14.64
C LEU A 774 -17.23 -4.49 -16.09
N LEU A 775 -16.09 -4.21 -16.72
CA LEU A 775 -15.80 -4.58 -18.09
C LEU A 775 -15.53 -6.08 -18.26
N ASP A 776 -14.98 -6.75 -17.23
CA ASP A 776 -14.78 -8.21 -17.20
C ASP A 776 -16.10 -8.98 -17.38
N ILE A 777 -17.19 -8.51 -16.79
CA ILE A 777 -18.47 -9.21 -16.84
C ILE A 777 -19.11 -9.08 -18.22
N LYS A 778 -19.26 -7.85 -18.72
CA LYS A 778 -19.86 -7.56 -20.04
C LYS A 778 -19.47 -6.15 -20.51
N PRO A 779 -19.57 -5.85 -21.81
CA PRO A 779 -19.34 -4.52 -22.35
C PRO A 779 -20.27 -3.45 -21.75
N TRP A 780 -19.84 -2.19 -21.77
CA TRP A 780 -20.59 -1.08 -21.18
C TRP A 780 -21.93 -0.83 -21.88
N ASN A 781 -21.98 -0.94 -23.20
CA ASN A 781 -23.21 -0.83 -23.98
C ASN A 781 -24.27 -1.87 -23.56
N GLN A 782 -23.85 -3.08 -23.19
CA GLN A 782 -24.74 -4.16 -22.81
C GLN A 782 -25.35 -3.90 -21.43
N TRP A 783 -24.57 -3.34 -20.50
CA TRP A 783 -25.10 -2.86 -19.22
C TRP A 783 -26.20 -1.79 -19.43
N LYS A 784 -25.93 -0.79 -20.29
CA LYS A 784 -26.91 0.26 -20.63
C LYS A 784 -28.18 -0.31 -21.24
N ASN A 785 -28.05 -1.26 -22.18
CA ASN A 785 -29.19 -1.88 -22.86
C ASN A 785 -30.05 -2.70 -21.90
N GLU A 786 -29.45 -3.56 -21.09
CA GLU A 786 -30.19 -4.38 -20.12
C GLU A 786 -30.90 -3.54 -19.05
N ALA A 787 -30.28 -2.45 -18.58
CA ALA A 787 -30.92 -1.51 -17.67
C ALA A 787 -32.18 -0.87 -18.30
N LYS A 788 -32.11 -0.53 -19.59
CA LYS A 788 -33.24 0.02 -20.35
C LYS A 788 -34.24 -1.04 -20.83
N GLY A 789 -34.01 -2.32 -20.56
CA GLY A 789 -34.83 -3.43 -21.06
C GLY A 789 -34.73 -3.64 -22.58
N ILE A 790 -33.68 -3.12 -23.21
CA ILE A 790 -33.44 -3.23 -24.64
C ILE A 790 -32.69 -4.54 -24.92
N VAL A 791 -33.28 -5.41 -25.75
CA VAL A 791 -32.59 -6.57 -26.30
C VAL A 791 -32.00 -6.17 -27.64
N ALA A 792 -30.67 -6.18 -27.74
CA ALA A 792 -29.97 -5.80 -28.96
C ALA A 792 -29.07 -6.94 -29.43
N GLU A 793 -29.08 -7.21 -30.74
CA GLU A 793 -28.24 -8.25 -31.35
C GLU A 793 -26.74 -7.97 -31.10
N PRO A 794 -25.89 -9.01 -30.97
CA PRO A 794 -24.45 -8.83 -30.82
C PRO A 794 -23.83 -8.17 -32.06
N GLU A 795 -22.85 -7.27 -31.86
CA GLU A 795 -22.08 -6.72 -32.97
C GLU A 795 -21.02 -7.74 -33.46
N PRO A 796 -20.63 -7.72 -34.76
CA PRO A 796 -19.77 -8.75 -35.36
C PRO A 796 -18.48 -9.05 -34.60
N ASP A 797 -17.85 -8.02 -34.02
CA ASP A 797 -16.55 -8.12 -33.34
C ASP A 797 -16.64 -7.81 -31.83
N GLN A 798 -17.83 -7.92 -31.24
CA GLN A 798 -18.11 -7.51 -29.86
C GLN A 798 -17.12 -8.09 -28.82
N ASN A 799 -16.73 -9.36 -28.95
CA ASN A 799 -15.79 -9.99 -28.01
C ASN A 799 -14.38 -9.42 -28.09
N ALA A 800 -13.88 -9.14 -29.31
CA ALA A 800 -12.56 -8.56 -29.50
C ALA A 800 -12.52 -7.12 -28.95
N LEU A 801 -13.57 -6.34 -29.22
CA LEU A 801 -13.67 -4.95 -28.77
C LEU A 801 -13.97 -4.82 -27.28
N LYS A 802 -14.62 -5.81 -26.64
CA LYS A 802 -14.70 -5.90 -25.18
C LYS A 802 -13.30 -5.96 -24.55
N GLN A 803 -12.44 -6.86 -25.05
CA GLN A 803 -11.07 -6.97 -24.56
C GLN A 803 -10.26 -5.70 -24.87
N ALA A 804 -10.52 -5.05 -26.01
CA ALA A 804 -9.93 -3.75 -26.32
C ALA A 804 -10.33 -2.68 -25.29
N ALA A 805 -11.60 -2.64 -24.89
CA ALA A 805 -12.09 -1.70 -23.87
C ALA A 805 -11.41 -1.91 -22.51
N GLU A 806 -11.19 -3.17 -22.10
CA GLU A 806 -10.41 -3.50 -20.90
C GLU A 806 -8.98 -2.97 -20.98
N ARG A 807 -8.33 -3.06 -22.15
CA ARG A 807 -6.98 -2.53 -22.37
C ARG A 807 -6.94 -1.00 -22.41
N VAL A 808 -7.90 -0.36 -23.09
CA VAL A 808 -8.02 1.10 -23.11
C VAL A 808 -8.19 1.66 -21.70
N ALA A 809 -8.92 0.96 -20.81
CA ALA A 809 -9.07 1.33 -19.40
C ALA A 809 -7.74 1.31 -18.62
N LEU A 810 -6.69 0.66 -19.14
CA LEU A 810 -5.35 0.59 -18.54
C LEU A 810 -4.37 1.60 -19.18
N SER A 811 -4.69 2.19 -20.32
CA SER A 811 -3.85 3.19 -21.00
C SER A 811 -3.80 4.51 -20.21
N THR A 812 -2.63 5.18 -20.22
CA THR A 812 -2.43 6.44 -19.50
C THR A 812 -1.81 7.57 -20.33
N GLY A 813 -1.27 7.33 -21.53
CA GLY A 813 -0.68 8.40 -22.35
C GLY A 813 -1.74 9.40 -22.83
N PRO A 814 -1.72 10.70 -22.46
CA PRO A 814 -2.75 11.65 -22.88
C PRO A 814 -2.83 11.86 -24.39
N TYR A 815 -1.72 11.86 -25.14
CA TYR A 815 -1.79 11.97 -26.61
C TYR A 815 -2.40 10.71 -27.22
N TYR A 816 -2.03 9.54 -26.71
CA TYR A 816 -2.59 8.27 -27.14
C TYR A 816 -4.09 8.13 -26.82
N LEU A 817 -4.53 8.56 -25.64
CA LEU A 817 -5.94 8.61 -25.23
C LEU A 817 -6.76 9.60 -26.08
N LYS A 818 -6.20 10.76 -26.44
CA LYS A 818 -6.84 11.69 -27.38
C LYS A 818 -7.03 11.06 -28.76
N ALA A 819 -6.07 10.27 -29.25
CA ALA A 819 -6.21 9.54 -30.50
C ALA A 819 -7.33 8.50 -30.41
N LEU A 820 -7.41 7.74 -29.31
CA LEU A 820 -8.48 6.76 -29.07
C LEU A 820 -9.87 7.40 -29.03
N ARG A 821 -10.00 8.58 -28.40
CA ARG A 821 -11.26 9.34 -28.35
C ARG A 821 -11.77 9.76 -29.73
N GLY A 822 -10.87 9.99 -30.71
CA GLY A 822 -11.24 10.41 -32.06
C GLY A 822 -11.39 9.26 -33.07
N LEU A 823 -11.38 8.01 -32.64
CA LEU A 823 -11.56 6.86 -33.53
C LEU A 823 -12.97 6.88 -34.18
N PRO A 824 -13.10 6.35 -35.41
CA PRO A 824 -12.05 5.74 -36.23
C PRO A 824 -11.21 6.76 -37.04
N GLU A 825 -11.62 8.02 -37.10
CA GLU A 825 -11.07 8.99 -38.06
C GLU A 825 -9.64 9.41 -37.72
N THR A 826 -9.29 9.51 -36.43
CA THR A 826 -7.89 9.71 -36.00
C THR A 826 -6.97 8.60 -36.50
N GLY A 827 -7.41 7.34 -36.38
CA GLY A 827 -6.65 6.17 -36.84
C GLY A 827 -6.44 6.19 -38.35
N LEU A 828 -7.51 6.47 -39.12
CA LEU A 828 -7.42 6.60 -40.58
C LEU A 828 -6.49 7.74 -41.01
N ASN A 829 -6.57 8.89 -40.34
CA ASN A 829 -5.68 10.02 -40.62
C ASN A 829 -4.21 9.70 -40.30
N MET A 830 -3.95 8.96 -39.22
CA MET A 830 -2.59 8.51 -38.87
C MET A 830 -2.01 7.56 -39.94
N VAL A 831 -2.81 6.62 -40.45
CA VAL A 831 -2.39 5.74 -41.55
C VAL A 831 -2.04 6.57 -42.79
N ASN A 832 -2.90 7.53 -43.16
CA ASN A 832 -2.67 8.40 -44.33
C ASN A 832 -1.41 9.26 -44.19
N ASN A 833 -1.07 9.68 -42.97
CA ASN A 833 0.11 10.49 -42.68
C ASN A 833 1.38 9.66 -42.42
N GLY A 834 1.30 8.33 -42.49
CA GLY A 834 2.43 7.44 -42.19
C GLY A 834 2.86 7.43 -40.71
N ASP A 835 1.96 7.82 -39.80
CA ASP A 835 2.24 7.85 -38.36
C ASP A 835 2.20 6.42 -37.79
N GLN A 836 3.35 5.98 -37.27
CA GLN A 836 3.53 4.65 -36.65
C GLN A 836 2.61 4.42 -35.45
N THR A 837 2.04 5.47 -34.85
CA THR A 837 1.01 5.38 -33.81
C THR A 837 -0.22 4.59 -34.28
N ALA A 838 -0.51 4.55 -35.59
CA ALA A 838 -1.58 3.73 -36.15
C ALA A 838 -1.37 2.23 -35.91
N LEU A 839 -0.13 1.74 -36.00
CA LEU A 839 0.20 0.33 -35.72
C LEU A 839 0.04 0.01 -34.24
N MET A 840 0.41 0.95 -33.35
CA MET A 840 0.18 0.80 -31.91
C MET A 840 -1.32 0.69 -31.60
N LEU A 841 -2.15 1.56 -32.19
CA LEU A 841 -3.61 1.50 -32.01
C LEU A 841 -4.19 0.19 -32.54
N HIS A 842 -3.71 -0.33 -33.67
CA HIS A 842 -4.12 -1.65 -34.16
C HIS A 842 -3.78 -2.76 -33.17
N ALA A 843 -2.56 -2.76 -32.62
CA ALA A 843 -2.12 -3.73 -31.62
C ALA A 843 -3.01 -3.69 -30.36
N LEU A 844 -3.32 -2.49 -29.86
CA LEU A 844 -4.22 -2.31 -28.72
C LEU A 844 -5.63 -2.83 -29.00
N LEU A 845 -6.18 -2.57 -30.18
CA LEU A 845 -7.55 -2.95 -30.52
C LEU A 845 -7.71 -4.45 -30.75
N TRP A 846 -6.76 -5.09 -31.45
CA TRP A 846 -6.99 -6.42 -31.99
C TRP A 846 -6.06 -7.53 -31.47
N GLN A 847 -4.83 -7.21 -31.06
CA GLN A 847 -3.80 -8.17 -30.61
C GLN A 847 -3.57 -9.36 -31.57
N LYS A 848 -3.90 -9.19 -32.85
CA LYS A 848 -3.78 -10.21 -33.88
C LYS A 848 -3.37 -9.54 -35.19
N PRO A 849 -2.50 -10.19 -35.99
CA PRO A 849 -2.22 -9.75 -37.34
C PRO A 849 -3.49 -9.59 -38.19
N GLY A 850 -3.49 -8.61 -39.09
CA GLY A 850 -4.62 -8.27 -39.95
C GLY A 850 -5.12 -9.45 -40.79
N GLU A 851 -4.20 -10.28 -41.30
CA GLU A 851 -4.54 -11.48 -42.09
C GLU A 851 -5.45 -12.45 -41.30
N LYS A 852 -5.19 -12.64 -40.00
CA LYS A 852 -6.00 -13.52 -39.13
C LYS A 852 -7.39 -12.96 -38.85
N LEU A 853 -7.60 -11.68 -39.12
CA LEU A 853 -8.87 -10.98 -38.98
C LEU A 853 -9.55 -10.74 -40.33
N GLY A 854 -8.96 -11.21 -41.44
CA GLY A 854 -9.45 -10.96 -42.80
C GLY A 854 -9.25 -9.51 -43.29
N MET A 855 -8.35 -8.75 -42.67
CA MET A 855 -8.00 -7.38 -43.05
C MET A 855 -6.84 -7.39 -44.05
N LYS A 856 -6.92 -6.56 -45.11
CA LYS A 856 -5.88 -6.49 -46.15
C LYS A 856 -4.92 -5.33 -45.92
N THR A 857 -5.41 -4.25 -45.32
CA THR A 857 -4.65 -3.03 -45.07
C THR A 857 -4.83 -2.56 -43.64
N LEU A 858 -3.88 -1.77 -43.14
CA LEU A 858 -3.99 -1.17 -41.80
C LEU A 858 -5.23 -0.25 -41.69
N SER A 859 -5.64 0.41 -42.78
CA SER A 859 -6.88 1.20 -42.83
C SER A 859 -8.13 0.36 -42.54
N ASP A 860 -8.14 -0.92 -42.94
CA ASP A 860 -9.26 -1.82 -42.66
C ASP A 860 -9.48 -2.03 -41.15
N SER A 861 -8.41 -1.98 -40.35
CA SER A 861 -8.47 -2.05 -38.88
C SER A 861 -9.41 -1.00 -38.29
N PHE A 862 -9.32 0.23 -38.80
CA PHE A 862 -10.12 1.36 -38.32
C PHE A 862 -11.48 1.43 -39.01
N LEU A 863 -11.56 1.07 -40.30
CA LEU A 863 -12.83 1.01 -41.02
C LEU A 863 -13.76 -0.05 -40.42
N ARG A 864 -13.21 -1.17 -39.94
CA ARG A 864 -13.97 -2.24 -39.27
C ARG A 864 -14.71 -1.75 -38.01
N LEU A 865 -14.18 -0.75 -37.31
CA LEU A 865 -14.86 -0.15 -36.16
C LEU A 865 -16.22 0.47 -36.52
N LYS A 866 -16.38 0.97 -37.76
CA LYS A 866 -17.67 1.52 -38.23
C LYS A 866 -18.79 0.48 -38.29
N THR A 867 -18.43 -0.82 -38.37
CA THR A 867 -19.40 -1.93 -38.33
C THR A 867 -19.83 -2.32 -36.91
N ASN A 868 -19.18 -1.75 -35.88
CA ASN A 868 -19.44 -1.99 -34.46
C ASN A 868 -19.68 -0.65 -33.71
N PRO A 869 -20.74 0.11 -34.06
CA PRO A 869 -20.94 1.47 -33.56
C PRO A 869 -21.09 1.56 -32.04
N ARG A 870 -21.73 0.57 -31.38
CA ARG A 870 -21.90 0.59 -29.92
C ARG A 870 -20.60 0.28 -29.21
N ALA A 871 -19.82 -0.69 -29.69
CA ALA A 871 -18.52 -1.00 -29.12
C ALA A 871 -17.51 0.16 -29.33
N LEU A 872 -17.56 0.83 -30.48
CA LEU A 872 -16.80 2.07 -30.71
C LEU A 872 -17.19 3.17 -29.70
N GLY A 873 -18.49 3.35 -29.45
CA GLY A 873 -18.97 4.28 -28.43
C GLY A 873 -18.40 3.98 -27.03
N ASP A 874 -18.37 2.70 -26.63
CA ASP A 874 -17.75 2.28 -25.38
C ASP A 874 -16.26 2.64 -25.31
N LEU A 875 -15.50 2.36 -26.37
CA LEU A 875 -14.06 2.71 -26.44
C LEU A 875 -13.83 4.21 -26.26
N VAL A 876 -14.67 5.04 -26.90
CA VAL A 876 -14.58 6.51 -26.80
C VAL A 876 -14.93 7.01 -25.40
N GLU A 877 -16.01 6.51 -24.79
CA GLU A 877 -16.39 6.86 -23.41
C GLU A 877 -15.30 6.47 -22.40
N ILE A 878 -14.71 5.28 -22.57
CA ILE A 878 -13.65 4.79 -21.68
C ILE A 878 -12.35 5.58 -21.90
N ALA A 879 -12.00 5.91 -23.14
CA ALA A 879 -10.84 6.75 -23.44
C ALA A 879 -11.00 8.16 -22.84
N ASP A 880 -12.18 8.76 -22.91
CA ASP A 880 -12.47 10.06 -22.29
C ASP A 880 -12.41 9.99 -20.76
N PHE A 881 -12.97 8.94 -20.16
CA PHE A 881 -12.82 8.65 -18.74
C PHE A 881 -11.34 8.56 -18.32
N LYS A 882 -10.51 7.84 -19.09
CA LYS A 882 -9.08 7.69 -18.81
C LYS A 882 -8.29 8.96 -19.04
N LEU A 883 -8.64 9.77 -20.03
CA LEU A 883 -8.04 11.08 -20.27
C LEU A 883 -8.31 12.02 -19.08
N ASN A 884 -9.50 11.90 -18.48
CA ASN A 884 -9.86 12.60 -17.25
C ASN A 884 -9.14 12.03 -16.01
N GLN A 885 -8.62 10.81 -16.02
CA GLN A 885 -7.90 10.24 -14.86
C GLN A 885 -6.38 10.29 -14.96
N THR A 886 -5.82 10.39 -16.16
CA THR A 886 -4.37 10.19 -16.32
C THR A 886 -3.55 11.19 -15.49
N LYS A 887 -2.47 10.72 -14.87
CA LYS A 887 -1.46 11.57 -14.20
C LYS A 887 -0.23 11.82 -15.07
N THR A 888 -0.14 11.13 -16.22
CA THR A 888 1.00 11.21 -17.12
C THR A 888 0.99 12.54 -17.87
N ILE A 889 2.14 13.22 -17.93
CA ILE A 889 2.26 14.53 -18.59
C ILE A 889 2.12 14.45 -20.11
N GLY A 890 2.52 13.31 -20.68
CA GLY A 890 2.54 13.09 -22.13
C GLY A 890 3.81 13.57 -22.81
N ASN A 891 4.89 13.81 -22.06
CA ASN A 891 6.17 14.19 -22.64
C ASN A 891 6.69 13.08 -23.56
N ARG A 892 7.14 13.42 -24.76
CA ARG A 892 7.79 12.51 -25.71
C ARG A 892 9.23 12.95 -25.92
N PRO A 893 10.13 12.68 -24.96
CA PRO A 893 11.53 13.13 -25.04
C PRO A 893 12.32 12.46 -26.17
N TYR A 894 11.78 11.39 -26.78
CA TYR A 894 12.44 10.60 -27.81
C TYR A 894 11.58 10.53 -29.07
N PRO A 895 11.73 11.46 -30.03
CA PRO A 895 10.90 11.51 -31.24
C PRO A 895 10.97 10.25 -32.12
N GLU A 896 12.04 9.46 -32.01
CA GLU A 896 12.26 8.22 -32.76
C GLU A 896 11.35 7.07 -32.31
N VAL A 897 10.73 7.17 -31.13
CA VAL A 897 9.78 6.18 -30.61
C VAL A 897 8.51 6.93 -30.17
N ASN A 898 7.35 6.52 -30.66
CA ASN A 898 6.07 7.19 -30.38
C ASN A 898 5.51 6.88 -28.96
N LEU A 899 6.38 6.93 -27.95
CA LEU A 899 6.09 6.61 -26.56
C LEU A 899 6.12 7.86 -25.69
N GLU A 900 5.12 7.98 -24.83
CA GLU A 900 5.02 9.02 -23.81
C GLU A 900 5.70 8.53 -22.53
N LEU A 901 6.58 9.36 -21.96
CA LEU A 901 7.30 9.07 -20.73
C LEU A 901 6.29 8.82 -19.59
N HIS A 902 6.51 7.74 -18.83
CA HIS A 902 5.66 7.25 -17.75
C HIS A 902 4.23 6.82 -18.16
N ALA A 903 3.96 6.64 -19.47
CA ALA A 903 2.72 6.05 -19.95
C ALA A 903 2.80 4.52 -20.01
N HIS A 904 1.62 3.87 -20.03
CA HIS A 904 1.48 2.41 -20.04
C HIS A 904 1.21 1.85 -21.44
N TYR A 905 1.93 0.80 -21.81
CA TYR A 905 1.86 0.12 -23.10
C TYR A 905 1.94 -1.41 -22.95
N SER A 906 1.21 -2.15 -23.77
CA SER A 906 1.34 -3.60 -23.89
C SER A 906 2.61 -3.99 -24.68
N ASN A 907 2.98 -5.27 -24.62
CA ASN A 907 4.15 -5.77 -25.37
C ASN A 907 4.01 -5.52 -26.89
N ASP A 908 2.83 -5.77 -27.46
CA ASP A 908 2.60 -5.57 -28.89
C ASP A 908 2.67 -4.08 -29.28
N GLU A 909 2.18 -3.19 -28.43
CA GLU A 909 2.31 -1.73 -28.63
C GLU A 909 3.77 -1.27 -28.55
N ILE A 910 4.57 -1.83 -27.63
CA ILE A 910 6.00 -1.55 -27.54
C ILE A 910 6.69 -1.97 -28.84
N GLN A 911 6.43 -3.18 -29.34
CA GLN A 911 7.02 -3.65 -30.59
C GLN A 911 6.63 -2.76 -31.79
N ALA A 912 5.38 -2.34 -31.87
CA ALA A 912 4.91 -1.40 -32.88
C ALA A 912 5.63 -0.04 -32.79
N ALA A 913 5.83 0.48 -31.57
CA ALA A 913 6.51 1.75 -31.34
C ALA A 913 7.98 1.75 -31.79
N PHE A 914 8.65 0.58 -31.77
CA PHE A 914 10.00 0.40 -32.31
C PHE A 914 10.02 0.03 -33.81
N GLY A 915 8.91 0.20 -34.51
CA GLY A 915 8.82 0.06 -35.98
C GLY A 915 8.60 -1.37 -36.47
N ARG A 916 8.18 -2.30 -35.60
CA ARG A 916 7.81 -3.64 -36.04
C ARG A 916 6.42 -3.63 -36.68
N ASP A 917 6.30 -4.33 -37.81
CA ASP A 917 5.02 -4.52 -38.50
C ASP A 917 4.15 -5.59 -37.81
N VAL A 918 3.56 -5.22 -36.68
CA VAL A 918 2.63 -6.07 -35.92
C VAL A 918 1.31 -6.34 -36.65
N PHE A 919 1.04 -5.64 -37.77
CA PHE A 919 -0.13 -5.88 -38.61
C PHE A 919 0.09 -7.11 -39.48
N ASN A 920 1.29 -7.28 -40.06
CA ASN A 920 1.62 -8.41 -40.92
C ASN A 920 2.30 -9.57 -40.18
N GLU A 921 3.03 -9.31 -39.10
CA GLU A 921 3.80 -10.32 -38.38
C GLU A 921 3.25 -10.60 -36.97
N SER A 922 3.45 -11.83 -36.50
CA SER A 922 3.28 -12.14 -35.08
C SER A 922 4.46 -11.56 -34.29
N GLY A 923 4.17 -10.85 -33.19
CA GLY A 923 5.19 -10.25 -32.32
C GLY A 923 6.21 -11.26 -31.76
N GLN A 924 7.35 -10.74 -31.32
CA GLN A 924 8.42 -11.48 -30.66
C GLN A 924 7.84 -12.06 -29.38
N LYS A 925 7.92 -13.38 -29.23
CA LYS A 925 7.62 -14.07 -27.98
C LYS A 925 8.93 -14.17 -27.20
N GLY A 926 9.12 -13.28 -26.24
CA GLY A 926 10.31 -13.24 -25.40
C GLY A 926 10.00 -12.59 -24.07
N ILE A 927 10.53 -13.16 -22.99
CA ILE A 927 10.37 -12.65 -21.62
C ILE A 927 11.65 -11.89 -21.25
N GLY A 928 11.51 -10.64 -20.82
CA GLY A 928 12.59 -9.86 -20.21
C GLY A 928 13.29 -8.85 -21.14
N VAL A 929 13.69 -9.21 -22.35
CA VAL A 929 14.42 -8.30 -23.27
C VAL A 929 13.92 -8.44 -24.70
N LEU A 930 13.61 -7.32 -25.35
CA LEU A 930 13.34 -7.25 -26.79
C LEU A 930 14.49 -6.53 -27.50
N HIS A 931 14.93 -7.07 -28.63
CA HIS A 931 16.00 -6.51 -29.45
C HIS A 931 15.45 -6.07 -30.81
N PHE A 932 15.75 -4.84 -31.19
CA PHE A 932 15.35 -4.22 -32.46
C PHE A 932 16.61 -3.82 -33.26
N PRO A 933 17.19 -4.74 -34.05
CA PRO A 933 18.45 -4.49 -34.75
C PRO A 933 18.40 -3.33 -35.75
N TRP A 934 17.26 -3.13 -36.41
CA TRP A 934 17.10 -2.12 -37.47
C TRP A 934 17.14 -0.69 -36.95
N CYS A 935 16.70 -0.45 -35.72
CA CYS A 935 16.80 0.86 -35.06
C CYS A 935 17.86 0.86 -33.94
N LYS A 936 18.68 -0.20 -33.84
CA LYS A 936 19.68 -0.40 -32.78
C LYS A 936 19.12 -0.08 -31.39
N ALA A 937 18.03 -0.72 -31.02
CA ALA A 937 17.40 -0.50 -29.71
C ALA A 937 17.18 -1.80 -28.94
N TYR A 938 17.24 -1.70 -27.62
CA TYR A 938 16.77 -2.73 -26.69
C TYR A 938 15.66 -2.18 -25.80
N ALA A 939 14.60 -2.96 -25.62
CA ALA A 939 13.58 -2.71 -24.60
C ALA A 939 13.71 -3.75 -23.48
N LEU A 940 14.03 -3.29 -22.28
CA LEU A 940 14.11 -4.09 -21.06
C LEU A 940 12.74 -4.11 -20.40
N LEU A 941 12.10 -5.28 -20.35
CA LEU A 941 10.77 -5.51 -19.80
C LEU A 941 10.86 -6.13 -18.40
N VAL A 942 10.66 -5.33 -17.36
CA VAL A 942 10.78 -5.74 -15.96
C VAL A 942 9.41 -5.96 -15.34
N THR A 943 9.24 -7.10 -14.67
CA THR A 943 8.08 -7.39 -13.80
C THR A 943 8.59 -7.58 -12.38
N LEU A 944 8.25 -6.68 -11.46
CA LEU A 944 8.76 -6.70 -10.09
C LEU A 944 8.27 -7.92 -9.30
N GLN A 945 7.00 -8.31 -9.48
CA GLN A 945 6.41 -9.48 -8.83
C GLN A 945 6.13 -10.58 -9.87
N LYS A 946 6.97 -11.63 -9.88
CA LYS A 946 6.95 -12.69 -10.91
C LYS A 946 6.01 -13.87 -10.58
N SER A 947 5.59 -14.04 -9.32
CA SER A 947 4.73 -15.13 -8.85
C SER A 947 3.30 -14.67 -8.56
N ASP A 948 2.31 -15.47 -8.98
CA ASP A 948 0.90 -15.28 -8.63
C ASP A 948 0.54 -15.81 -7.22
N LYS A 949 1.45 -16.57 -6.59
CA LYS A 949 1.35 -17.01 -5.18
C LYS A 949 2.00 -15.96 -4.27
N ASP A 950 1.37 -15.73 -3.12
CA ASP A 950 1.84 -14.90 -2.02
C ASP A 950 3.35 -15.13 -1.80
N PHE A 951 4.15 -14.11 -2.11
CA PHE A 951 5.59 -13.95 -1.85
C PHE A 951 6.56 -15.11 -2.22
N SER A 952 7.43 -14.91 -3.24
CA SER A 952 8.60 -15.78 -3.51
C SER A 952 9.91 -14.99 -3.28
N PRO A 953 10.68 -15.30 -2.21
CA PRO A 953 11.93 -14.60 -1.88
C PRO A 953 12.95 -14.64 -3.03
N SER A 954 13.14 -15.80 -3.65
CA SER A 954 14.05 -16.03 -4.78
C SER A 954 13.78 -15.20 -6.04
N THR A 955 12.59 -14.62 -6.21
CA THR A 955 12.24 -13.87 -7.43
C THR A 955 12.04 -12.37 -7.22
N MET A 956 11.83 -11.90 -5.99
CA MET A 956 11.51 -10.48 -5.69
C MET A 956 12.71 -9.54 -5.67
N TYR A 957 13.91 -10.03 -5.37
CA TYR A 957 15.10 -9.18 -5.20
C TYR A 957 15.98 -9.09 -6.44
N LYS A 958 15.56 -9.68 -7.58
CA LYS A 958 16.37 -9.69 -8.81
C LYS A 958 16.34 -8.34 -9.56
N ASP A 959 15.18 -7.68 -9.60
CA ASP A 959 15.00 -6.41 -10.32
C ASP A 959 14.40 -5.36 -9.38
N PHE A 960 15.09 -4.23 -9.14
CA PHE A 960 14.61 -3.23 -8.18
C PHE A 960 15.15 -1.81 -8.46
N PRO A 961 14.38 -0.75 -8.12
CA PRO A 961 14.90 0.61 -8.13
C PRO A 961 15.91 0.80 -7.00
N ILE A 962 17.09 1.35 -7.32
CA ILE A 962 18.11 1.73 -6.33
C ILE A 962 17.78 3.10 -5.74
N GLY A 963 17.21 3.99 -6.56
CA GLY A 963 16.78 5.33 -6.20
C GLY A 963 15.91 5.92 -7.31
N ARG A 964 15.63 7.22 -7.26
CA ARG A 964 14.83 7.88 -8.32
C ARG A 964 15.53 7.88 -9.67
N ASP A 965 16.86 7.82 -9.71
CA ASP A 965 17.67 7.99 -10.92
C ASP A 965 18.46 6.72 -11.30
N LYS A 966 18.34 5.63 -10.53
CA LYS A 966 19.09 4.38 -10.75
C LYS A 966 18.21 3.14 -10.58
N PHE A 967 18.45 2.13 -11.41
CA PHE A 967 17.71 0.87 -11.40
C PHE A 967 18.64 -0.34 -11.58
N HIS A 968 18.38 -1.42 -10.84
CA HIS A 968 19.08 -2.69 -10.95
C HIS A 968 18.23 -3.73 -11.72
N ILE A 969 18.83 -4.41 -12.69
CA ILE A 969 18.16 -5.43 -13.53
C ILE A 969 19.06 -6.65 -13.70
N ASP A 970 18.53 -7.82 -13.39
CA ASP A 970 19.18 -9.08 -13.72
C ASP A 970 18.85 -9.50 -15.16
N SER A 971 19.90 -9.85 -15.90
CA SER A 971 19.77 -10.48 -17.23
C SER A 971 19.18 -11.89 -17.15
N GLN A 972 18.84 -12.47 -18.30
CA GLN A 972 18.41 -13.88 -18.37
C GLN A 972 19.53 -14.82 -17.89
N SER A 973 19.20 -15.94 -17.23
CA SER A 973 20.16 -16.84 -16.54
C SER A 973 21.35 -17.30 -17.40
N ASN A 974 21.20 -17.40 -18.72
CA ASN A 974 22.27 -17.83 -19.63
C ASN A 974 23.10 -16.67 -20.23
N THR A 975 22.84 -15.43 -19.84
CA THR A 975 23.55 -14.26 -20.36
C THR A 975 24.93 -14.15 -19.73
N SER A 976 25.96 -14.50 -20.50
CA SER A 976 27.37 -14.30 -20.12
C SER A 976 27.86 -12.92 -20.54
N GLU A 977 28.92 -12.43 -19.88
CA GLU A 977 29.54 -11.13 -20.24
C GLU A 977 30.05 -11.13 -21.68
N SER A 978 30.53 -12.28 -22.16
CA SER A 978 30.94 -12.49 -23.55
C SER A 978 29.79 -12.59 -24.57
N SER A 979 28.53 -12.60 -24.12
CA SER A 979 27.39 -12.68 -25.03
C SER A 979 27.20 -11.39 -25.83
N VAL A 980 26.71 -11.51 -27.07
CA VAL A 980 26.44 -10.35 -27.94
C VAL A 980 25.50 -9.36 -27.26
N THR A 981 24.46 -9.85 -26.57
CA THR A 981 23.52 -9.00 -25.83
C THR A 981 24.22 -8.23 -24.70
N ALA A 982 25.06 -8.89 -23.89
CA ALA A 982 25.78 -8.21 -22.82
C ALA A 982 26.75 -7.15 -23.37
N GLN A 983 27.51 -7.49 -24.43
CA GLN A 983 28.42 -6.56 -25.07
C GLN A 983 27.71 -5.35 -25.67
N ASN A 984 26.55 -5.56 -26.33
CA ASN A 984 25.72 -4.48 -26.86
C ASN A 984 25.18 -3.57 -25.74
N CYS A 985 24.85 -4.13 -24.56
CA CYS A 985 24.38 -3.37 -23.41
C CYS A 985 25.51 -2.59 -22.70
N ILE A 986 26.69 -3.20 -22.52
CA ILE A 986 27.85 -2.59 -21.85
C ILE A 986 28.43 -1.46 -22.70
N HIS A 987 28.58 -1.69 -24.01
CA HIS A 987 29.16 -0.75 -24.97
C HIS A 987 28.10 0.00 -25.77
N HIS A 988 26.88 0.17 -25.22
CA HIS A 988 25.72 0.67 -25.99
C HIS A 988 25.98 2.05 -26.60
N LYS A 989 26.63 2.97 -25.86
CA LYS A 989 26.97 4.30 -26.35
C LYS A 989 27.94 4.27 -27.54
N GLU A 990 28.95 3.40 -27.48
CA GLU A 990 29.98 3.29 -28.53
C GLU A 990 29.41 2.65 -29.80
N LEU A 991 28.52 1.66 -29.63
CA LEU A 991 27.89 0.92 -30.73
C LEU A 991 26.67 1.63 -31.34
N GLY A 992 26.21 2.71 -30.68
CA GLY A 992 25.04 3.50 -31.06
C GLY A 992 23.71 2.82 -30.75
N TYR A 993 23.68 1.97 -29.72
CA TYR A 993 22.46 1.34 -29.22
C TYR A 993 21.75 2.22 -28.18
N SER A 994 20.43 2.33 -28.28
CA SER A 994 19.59 2.91 -27.22
C SER A 994 18.96 1.82 -26.36
N ILE A 995 19.00 1.99 -25.04
CA ILE A 995 18.42 1.04 -24.08
C ILE A 995 17.24 1.72 -23.41
N HIS A 996 16.07 1.08 -23.46
CA HIS A 996 14.81 1.62 -22.98
C HIS A 996 14.23 0.73 -21.88
N LEU A 997 13.76 1.33 -20.79
CA LEU A 997 13.26 0.61 -19.62
C LEU A 997 11.73 0.65 -19.56
N PHE A 998 11.12 -0.51 -19.35
CA PHE A 998 9.68 -0.70 -19.18
C PHE A 998 9.42 -1.54 -17.92
N VAL A 999 8.62 -1.02 -16.99
CA VAL A 999 8.42 -1.65 -15.68
C VAL A 999 6.93 -1.88 -15.43
N ARG A 1000 6.59 -3.03 -14.86
CA ARG A 1000 5.25 -3.29 -14.27
C ARG A 1000 5.39 -3.98 -12.92
N ASN A 1001 4.41 -3.77 -12.03
CA ASN A 1001 4.42 -4.40 -10.72
C ASN A 1001 4.06 -5.89 -10.81
N THR A 1002 2.91 -6.23 -11.40
CA THR A 1002 2.39 -7.59 -11.50
C THR A 1002 2.18 -8.01 -12.96
N ARG A 1003 1.94 -9.30 -13.21
CA ARG A 1003 1.63 -9.80 -14.56
C ARG A 1003 0.21 -9.47 -15.02
N SER A 1004 -0.73 -9.35 -14.09
CA SER A 1004 -2.15 -9.12 -14.37
C SER A 1004 -2.74 -8.02 -13.47
N ILE A 1005 -3.76 -7.34 -13.99
CA ILE A 1005 -4.64 -6.41 -13.26
C ILE A 1005 -6.06 -6.91 -13.48
N GLY A 1006 -6.64 -7.53 -12.44
CA GLY A 1006 -7.91 -8.24 -12.57
C GLY A 1006 -7.77 -9.41 -13.57
N PRO A 1007 -8.67 -9.54 -14.56
CA PRO A 1007 -8.58 -10.58 -15.59
C PRO A 1007 -7.62 -10.22 -16.73
N ALA A 1008 -7.20 -8.96 -16.85
CA ALA A 1008 -6.40 -8.47 -17.97
C ALA A 1008 -4.89 -8.57 -17.71
N THR A 1009 -4.10 -8.68 -18.78
CA THR A 1009 -2.63 -8.58 -18.69
C THR A 1009 -2.22 -7.15 -18.37
N ALA A 1010 -1.36 -6.97 -17.37
CA ALA A 1010 -0.89 -5.65 -16.96
C ALA A 1010 0.06 -5.06 -18.02
N PRO A 1011 -0.17 -3.82 -18.48
CA PRO A 1011 0.75 -3.12 -19.37
C PRO A 1011 2.03 -2.69 -18.63
N PHE A 1012 3.08 -2.41 -19.38
CA PHE A 1012 4.33 -1.86 -18.84
C PHE A 1012 4.32 -0.34 -18.90
N GLN A 1013 4.81 0.29 -17.83
CA GLN A 1013 5.05 1.72 -17.77
C GLN A 1013 6.44 2.06 -18.35
N TYR A 1014 6.50 3.00 -19.27
CA TYR A 1014 7.74 3.42 -19.92
C TYR A 1014 8.55 4.39 -19.05
N MET A 1015 9.79 4.05 -18.71
CA MET A 1015 10.67 4.86 -17.83
C MET A 1015 11.68 5.73 -18.58
N GLY A 1016 11.70 5.64 -19.91
CA GLY A 1016 12.64 6.38 -20.75
C GLY A 1016 13.90 5.57 -21.09
N LYS A 1017 14.91 6.28 -21.62
CA LYS A 1017 16.22 5.69 -21.89
C LYS A 1017 17.04 5.55 -20.63
N VAL A 1018 17.89 4.53 -20.64
CA VAL A 1018 18.82 4.24 -19.57
C VAL A 1018 20.25 4.11 -20.09
N ASN A 1019 21.20 4.43 -19.22
CA ASN A 1019 22.62 4.40 -19.51
C ASN A 1019 23.33 3.41 -18.59
N TYR A 1020 24.14 2.53 -19.18
CA TYR A 1020 24.97 1.59 -18.44
C TYR A 1020 25.89 2.33 -17.44
N LEU A 1021 25.95 1.83 -16.20
CA LEU A 1021 26.79 2.37 -15.13
C LEU A 1021 27.78 1.32 -14.62
N GLU A 1022 27.30 0.17 -14.16
CA GLU A 1022 28.13 -0.96 -13.74
C GLU A 1022 27.41 -2.29 -13.93
N HIS A 1023 28.13 -3.41 -13.84
CA HIS A 1023 27.54 -4.75 -13.77
C HIS A 1023 28.33 -5.69 -12.84
N LYS A 1024 27.65 -6.68 -12.26
CA LYS A 1024 28.22 -7.72 -11.40
C LYS A 1024 27.61 -9.09 -11.75
N GLY A 1025 28.28 -10.18 -11.37
CA GLY A 1025 27.83 -11.55 -11.70
C GLY A 1025 28.17 -12.02 -13.13
N GLU A 1026 27.98 -13.32 -13.38
CA GLU A 1026 28.15 -14.02 -14.66
C GLU A 1026 27.06 -15.11 -14.71
N CYS A 1027 26.17 -15.08 -15.71
CA CYS A 1027 25.07 -16.04 -15.88
C CYS A 1027 24.19 -16.26 -14.62
N PRO A 1028 23.36 -15.28 -14.21
CA PRO A 1028 23.07 -14.00 -14.88
C PRO A 1028 24.03 -12.87 -14.49
N ILE A 1029 24.07 -11.83 -15.33
CA ILE A 1029 24.65 -10.52 -15.03
C ILE A 1029 23.59 -9.61 -14.41
N GLY A 1030 23.91 -8.99 -13.27
CA GLY A 1030 23.14 -7.90 -12.67
C GLY A 1030 23.69 -6.55 -13.14
N PHE A 1031 22.87 -5.79 -13.88
CA PHE A 1031 23.21 -4.47 -14.42
C PHE A 1031 22.66 -3.35 -13.55
N THR A 1032 23.48 -2.34 -13.30
CA THR A 1032 23.05 -1.06 -12.72
C THR A 1032 22.96 -0.02 -13.84
N TRP A 1033 21.77 0.57 -13.97
CA TRP A 1033 21.42 1.53 -15.01
C TRP A 1033 21.14 2.91 -14.42
N GLN A 1034 21.65 3.96 -15.06
CA GLN A 1034 21.29 5.36 -14.79
C GLN A 1034 20.11 5.77 -15.69
N LEU A 1035 19.02 6.25 -15.11
CA LEU A 1035 17.88 6.78 -15.87
C LEU A 1035 18.15 8.22 -16.33
N GLU A 1036 17.73 8.55 -17.55
CA GLU A 1036 17.75 9.94 -18.04
C GLU A 1036 16.64 10.80 -17.41
N HIS A 1037 15.56 10.16 -16.97
CA HIS A 1037 14.45 10.80 -16.27
C HIS A 1037 14.19 10.09 -14.95
N PRO A 1038 13.91 10.84 -13.86
CA PRO A 1038 13.65 10.23 -12.57
C PRO A 1038 12.37 9.38 -12.61
N LEU A 1039 12.34 8.33 -11.80
CA LEU A 1039 11.14 7.54 -11.56
C LEU A 1039 10.02 8.42 -10.94
N PRO A 1040 8.76 8.16 -11.32
CA PRO A 1040 7.60 8.93 -10.87
C PRO A 1040 7.25 8.73 -9.40
#